data_AF-A0A957U398-F1
#
_entry.id   AF-A0A957U398-F1
#
_cell.length_a   1.000
_cell.length_b   1.000
_cell.length_c   1.000
_cell.angle_alpha   90.00
_cell.angle_beta   90.00
_cell.angle_gamma   90.00
#
_symmetry.space_group_name_H-M   'P 1'
#
loop_
_entity.id
_entity.type
_entity.pdbx_description
1 polymer ?
#
loop_
_entity_poly.entity_id
_entity_poly.type
_entity_poly.pdbx_seq_one_letter_code
_entity_poly.pdbx_strand_id
1 'polypeptide(L)'
;DLLTPQDDFESVSRILPYVALFNQNADVLLIGGRGVKNAQPRLACAGSYQAALTAPADPTTLVTNQGRFYTRCANFWSNAGVDVTSYNAANIAADVDAMRVALGYDSISLLGIDFGSHVGLEMLRRAADQEPPTIARAALALVHGPDQTMKLPNDIETQLLNLNDAVLADPSLSAVIPDFLDLVSRVLARLDSQPVTVSVTDPETNQVVPITVGAFDLQYVTSRALGTGLQRQLPARYYEMDQGDFSWLGKEALAWRSEIPRNVTPLVATCASGASATRRADVEAQAEFTLLQNAVNGVTFELCNTVGEPDLGDAFRTPVESSVPVLLISGSMDGLTPPSAAEEVLFGLSEGVHVVVEGATHDLFAEAMPKMTPLLLAFLAPPRASTAPAVDASNAVSDTVSSTQLSGLTQTSPLAALLATPISVPFDLEPVRIVPVEALTWRGQYFNNANLQGDPTLVRDDAAINFDWGEGSPSPEISADNFSVRWTTSRELPAGTYRFSVWVDDGARLFVDDVLVIDQWLEGPARNYVTDVNLVRGLHNIRLEYFETEGFALAQLGVSAVNAFPGWQAAYFNNAELQGEPMVVRNENDLNYIWGLQAPVVGVPSENFSARWTRNVSFEANAYRFSVEVAGGVRLWLDGQLLLDDWVSAPVRVRTVDTPLLTAGSHALRVEYNKSSGNGALRVRWAPLTTPVLVPPTAVVTGDTRLLTGQAGSYDGSNSTAAVGGQIVSYTWTFGDGASGVGPIVEHIFTGTGVYNVTLTVTDDKGQSRSSTLQTRVEDQARPPVQEPPVAVIVTSGSGLVGDIMLFDAGRSVASSPLVSFAWDFGDGSTANAVQINKTYSVAGIYNVLLTVTDDQGLSSRTNRLVQIFPAPTPVPTATPTALPTAPPLEPTPTWTPVPPVD
;
A
#
# COMPACT_ATOMS: atom_id res chain seq x y z
N ASP A 1 -17.00 15.89 26.59
CA ASP A 1 -18.00 15.37 25.65
C ASP A 1 -17.56 14.03 25.09
N LEU A 2 -18.37 12.99 25.28
CA LEU A 2 -18.14 11.65 24.73
C LEU A 2 -18.45 11.66 23.22
N LEU A 3 -17.58 11.03 22.42
CA LEU A 3 -17.78 10.92 20.96
C LEU A 3 -18.96 10.00 20.64
N THR A 4 -19.72 10.35 19.61
CA THR A 4 -20.87 9.55 19.14
C THR A 4 -20.51 8.79 17.85
N PRO A 5 -21.24 7.71 17.49
CA PRO A 5 -20.98 6.93 16.27
C PRO A 5 -21.06 7.71 14.94
N GLN A 6 -21.44 8.98 14.97
CA GLN A 6 -21.54 9.86 13.79
C GLN A 6 -20.24 10.67 13.55
N ASP A 7 -19.23 10.51 14.41
CA ASP A 7 -18.01 11.30 14.37
C ASP A 7 -16.94 10.66 13.47
N ASP A 8 -16.99 10.97 12.18
CA ASP A 8 -16.09 10.45 11.13
C ASP A 8 -14.61 10.78 11.39
N PHE A 9 -13.81 9.75 11.64
CA PHE A 9 -12.38 9.66 11.38
C PHE A 9 -12.12 8.22 10.94
N GLU A 10 -11.28 8.00 9.93
CA GLU A 10 -11.12 6.67 9.33
C GLU A 10 -10.72 5.57 10.32
N SER A 11 -9.88 5.88 11.31
CA SER A 11 -9.49 4.95 12.38
C SER A 11 -10.56 4.76 13.47
N VAL A 12 -11.36 5.79 13.77
CA VAL A 12 -12.45 5.70 14.76
C VAL A 12 -13.65 4.95 14.17
N SER A 13 -14.02 5.20 12.91
CA SER A 13 -15.09 4.48 12.22
C SER A 13 -14.78 2.99 12.03
N ARG A 14 -13.50 2.62 11.94
CA ARG A 14 -13.05 1.22 11.87
C ARG A 14 -13.11 0.49 13.22
N ILE A 15 -12.95 1.19 14.36
CA ILE A 15 -13.05 0.58 15.70
C ILE A 15 -14.45 0.69 16.31
N LEU A 16 -15.25 1.69 15.93
CA LEU A 16 -16.61 1.93 16.41
C LEU A 16 -17.54 0.70 16.35
N PRO A 17 -17.52 -0.14 15.29
CA PRO A 17 -18.30 -1.37 15.24
C PRO A 17 -17.99 -2.35 16.39
N TYR A 18 -16.78 -2.26 16.95
CA TYR A 18 -16.28 -3.14 18.00
C TYR A 18 -16.33 -2.48 19.39
N VAL A 19 -16.56 -1.17 19.50
CA VAL A 19 -16.76 -0.46 20.77
C VAL A 19 -17.90 -1.08 21.60
N ALA A 20 -18.96 -1.54 20.93
CA ALA A 20 -20.07 -2.24 21.58
C ALA A 20 -19.66 -3.55 22.28
N LEU A 21 -18.57 -4.19 21.85
CA LEU A 21 -18.05 -5.41 22.46
C LEU A 21 -17.24 -5.11 23.74
N PHE A 22 -16.49 -4.00 23.76
CA PHE A 22 -15.82 -3.51 24.97
C PHE A 22 -16.83 -3.06 26.04
N ASN A 23 -17.94 -2.45 25.60
CA ASN A 23 -18.98 -1.92 26.49
C ASN A 23 -19.79 -2.99 27.25
N GLN A 24 -19.56 -4.29 26.98
CA GLN A 24 -20.22 -5.37 27.73
C GLN A 24 -19.61 -5.59 29.12
N ASN A 25 -18.36 -5.17 29.34
CA ASN A 25 -17.60 -5.48 30.56
C ASN A 25 -16.91 -4.28 31.22
N ALA A 26 -16.92 -3.10 30.58
CA ALA A 26 -16.35 -1.86 31.11
C ALA A 26 -17.01 -0.63 30.48
N ASP A 27 -16.95 0.51 31.16
CA ASP A 27 -17.29 1.80 30.54
C ASP A 27 -16.22 2.13 29.49
N VAL A 28 -16.64 2.39 28.25
CA VAL A 28 -15.72 2.77 27.16
C VAL A 28 -15.75 4.27 26.98
N LEU A 29 -14.61 4.92 27.24
CA LEU A 29 -14.44 6.36 27.12
C LEU A 29 -13.63 6.70 25.86
N LEU A 30 -14.27 7.35 24.90
CA LEU A 30 -13.60 7.93 23.74
C LEU A 30 -13.32 9.41 24.00
N ILE A 31 -12.04 9.76 24.03
CA ILE A 31 -11.56 11.09 24.45
C ILE A 31 -11.06 11.86 23.24
N GLY A 32 -11.70 12.99 22.94
CA GLY A 32 -11.14 13.95 22.00
C GLY A 32 -10.01 14.73 22.68
N GLY A 33 -8.78 14.61 22.18
CA GLY A 33 -7.66 15.45 22.63
C GLY A 33 -7.93 16.94 22.40
N ARG A 34 -7.10 17.81 22.99
CA ARG A 34 -7.22 19.27 22.83
C ARG A 34 -7.35 19.64 21.35
N GLY A 35 -8.36 20.43 21.00
CA GLY A 35 -8.60 20.89 19.62
C GLY A 35 -9.17 19.85 18.66
N VAL A 36 -9.47 18.64 19.14
CA VAL A 36 -10.08 17.55 18.37
C VAL A 36 -11.58 17.47 18.68
N LYS A 37 -12.41 17.45 17.63
CA LYS A 37 -13.87 17.33 17.72
C LYS A 37 -14.41 18.29 18.81
N ASN A 38 -15.19 17.83 19.78
CA ASN A 38 -15.91 18.74 20.67
C ASN A 38 -15.04 19.48 21.69
N ALA A 39 -13.74 19.16 21.80
CA ALA A 39 -12.80 19.90 22.62
C ALA A 39 -12.56 21.33 22.07
N GLN A 40 -12.86 22.33 22.89
CA GLN A 40 -12.70 23.75 22.55
C GLN A 40 -11.55 24.38 23.36
N PRO A 41 -10.84 25.38 22.79
CA PRO A 41 -11.02 25.89 21.43
C PRO A 41 -10.40 24.95 20.39
N ARG A 42 -11.08 24.77 19.25
CA ARG A 42 -10.48 24.17 18.05
C ARG A 42 -9.58 25.22 17.42
N LEU A 43 -8.30 24.90 17.19
CA LEU A 43 -7.35 25.83 16.58
C LEU A 43 -7.57 25.99 15.07
N ALA A 44 -8.80 26.32 14.68
CA ALA A 44 -9.24 26.49 13.31
C ALA A 44 -8.56 27.71 12.66
N CYS A 45 -8.26 27.60 11.38
CA CYS A 45 -7.61 28.64 10.61
C CYS A 45 -8.65 29.39 9.75
N ALA A 46 -8.55 30.72 9.74
CA ALA A 46 -9.39 31.54 8.88
C ALA A 46 -8.94 31.42 7.41
N GLY A 47 -9.89 31.13 6.52
CA GLY A 47 -9.66 30.96 5.08
C GLY A 47 -9.20 29.55 4.70
N SER A 48 -8.79 29.39 3.44
CA SER A 48 -8.20 28.17 2.91
C SER A 48 -6.82 28.48 2.31
N TYR A 49 -5.98 27.46 2.24
CA TYR A 49 -4.73 27.49 1.51
C TYR A 49 -4.70 26.28 0.58
N GLN A 50 -4.34 26.51 -0.68
CA GLN A 50 -4.12 25.48 -1.68
C GLN A 50 -2.73 25.71 -2.24
N ALA A 51 -1.95 24.64 -2.36
CA ALA A 51 -0.65 24.73 -3.01
C ALA A 51 -0.84 25.01 -4.51
N ALA A 52 0.19 25.59 -5.15
CA ALA A 52 0.12 25.92 -6.57
C ALA A 52 -0.15 24.65 -7.40
N LEU A 53 -1.08 24.71 -8.35
CA LEU A 53 -1.38 23.60 -9.27
C LEU A 53 -0.64 23.73 -10.61
N THR A 54 -0.21 24.94 -10.98
CA THR A 54 0.41 25.22 -12.28
C THR A 54 1.89 24.86 -12.36
N ALA A 55 2.51 24.52 -11.23
CA ALA A 55 3.91 24.10 -11.12
C ALA A 55 4.01 22.82 -10.26
N PRO A 56 5.10 22.05 -10.39
CA PRO A 56 5.39 20.93 -9.49
C PRO A 56 5.42 21.37 -8.03
N ALA A 57 5.16 20.43 -7.13
CA ALA A 57 5.31 20.68 -5.71
C ALA A 57 6.80 20.86 -5.40
N ASP A 58 7.13 22.00 -4.82
CA ASP A 58 8.48 22.32 -4.37
C ASP A 58 8.46 22.50 -2.84
N PRO A 59 9.22 21.69 -2.09
CA PRO A 59 9.25 21.75 -0.63
C PRO A 59 9.53 23.16 -0.08
N THR A 60 10.48 23.88 -0.68
CA THR A 60 10.86 25.23 -0.23
C THR A 60 9.70 26.22 -0.35
N THR A 61 9.00 26.17 -1.48
CA THR A 61 7.82 27.01 -1.76
C THR A 61 6.63 26.63 -0.87
N LEU A 62 6.44 25.33 -0.62
CA LEU A 62 5.41 24.84 0.29
C LEU A 62 5.65 25.34 1.70
N VAL A 63 6.85 25.12 2.26
CA VAL A 63 7.22 25.62 3.60
C VAL A 63 7.01 27.13 3.71
N THR A 64 7.43 27.90 2.70
CA THR A 64 7.28 29.35 2.71
C THR A 64 5.82 29.80 2.73
N ASN A 65 4.98 29.23 1.87
CA ASN A 65 3.60 29.70 1.68
C ASN A 65 2.63 29.11 2.70
N GLN A 66 2.73 27.81 2.95
CA GLN A 66 1.98 27.12 4.00
C GLN A 66 2.39 27.61 5.39
N GLY A 67 3.67 27.88 5.60
CA GLY A 67 4.17 28.46 6.85
C GLY A 67 3.52 29.81 7.15
N ARG A 68 3.39 30.71 6.16
CA ARG A 68 2.65 31.98 6.35
C ARG A 68 1.18 31.75 6.73
N PHE A 69 0.55 30.71 6.19
CA PHE A 69 -0.82 30.36 6.55
C PHE A 69 -0.92 29.91 8.01
N TYR A 70 -0.07 28.98 8.45
CA TYR A 70 -0.06 28.51 9.82
C TYR A 70 0.40 29.56 10.84
N THR A 71 1.38 30.41 10.52
CA THR A 71 1.78 31.53 11.39
C THR A 71 0.63 32.49 11.64
N ARG A 72 -0.17 32.85 10.63
CA ARG A 72 -1.35 33.70 10.83
C ARG A 72 -2.37 33.02 11.74
N CYS A 73 -2.58 31.72 11.54
CA CYS A 73 -3.52 30.92 12.31
C CYS A 73 -3.09 30.78 13.78
N ALA A 74 -1.83 30.41 14.05
CA ALA A 74 -1.28 30.31 15.39
C ALA A 74 -1.31 31.67 16.11
N ASN A 75 -0.87 32.75 15.44
CA ASN A 75 -0.89 34.09 16.03
C ASN A 75 -2.30 34.57 16.38
N PHE A 76 -3.32 34.20 15.58
CA PHE A 76 -4.71 34.53 15.91
C PHE A 76 -5.11 33.91 17.26
N TRP A 77 -4.81 32.63 17.48
CA TRP A 77 -5.15 31.94 18.73
C TRP A 77 -4.30 32.42 19.91
N SER A 78 -2.99 32.61 19.72
CA SER A 78 -2.12 33.19 20.74
C SER A 78 -2.58 34.58 21.18
N ASN A 79 -2.99 35.44 20.23
CA ASN A 79 -3.54 36.77 20.54
C ASN A 79 -4.92 36.71 21.22
N ALA A 80 -5.68 35.63 21.00
CA ALA A 80 -6.91 35.35 21.72
C ALA A 80 -6.68 34.75 23.13
N GLY A 81 -5.42 34.65 23.57
CA GLY A 81 -5.04 34.13 24.88
C GLY A 81 -5.01 32.60 24.97
N VAL A 82 -5.06 31.89 23.83
CA VAL A 82 -4.92 30.43 23.79
C VAL A 82 -3.45 30.07 23.66
N ASP A 83 -2.96 29.25 24.59
CA ASP A 83 -1.63 28.66 24.48
C ASP A 83 -1.64 27.52 23.45
N VAL A 84 -1.27 27.88 22.22
CA VAL A 84 -1.17 26.95 21.09
C VAL A 84 -0.19 25.81 21.39
N THR A 85 0.92 26.08 22.08
CA THR A 85 1.97 25.07 22.35
C THR A 85 1.50 23.94 23.27
N SER A 86 0.42 24.17 24.03
CA SER A 86 -0.17 23.17 24.93
C SER A 86 -0.96 22.06 24.22
N TYR A 87 -1.08 22.09 22.89
CA TYR A 87 -1.79 21.08 22.09
C TYR A 87 -0.84 19.94 21.71
N ASN A 88 -0.33 19.24 22.72
CA ASN A 88 0.71 18.22 22.60
C ASN A 88 0.37 16.95 23.41
N ALA A 89 1.11 15.86 23.18
CA ALA A 89 0.87 14.56 23.83
C ALA A 89 0.98 14.62 25.38
N ALA A 90 1.94 15.37 25.92
CA ALA A 90 2.13 15.57 27.36
C ALA A 90 0.91 16.21 28.04
N ASN A 91 0.38 17.26 27.43
CA ASN A 91 -0.80 17.94 27.93
C ASN A 91 -2.08 17.11 27.72
N ILE A 92 -2.20 16.37 26.62
CA ILE A 92 -3.34 15.46 26.40
C ILE A 92 -3.32 14.33 27.45
N ALA A 93 -2.17 13.74 27.75
CA ALA A 93 -2.04 12.75 28.82
C ALA A 93 -2.46 13.33 30.19
N ALA A 94 -2.03 14.57 30.49
CA ALA A 94 -2.48 15.26 31.71
C ALA A 94 -4.01 15.42 31.77
N ASP A 95 -4.66 15.73 30.64
CA ASP A 95 -6.11 15.85 30.57
C ASP A 95 -6.82 14.51 30.76
N VAL A 96 -6.27 13.41 30.20
CA VAL A 96 -6.79 12.05 30.39
C VAL A 96 -6.75 11.66 31.87
N ASP A 97 -5.63 11.91 32.56
CA ASP A 97 -5.50 11.63 33.99
C ASP A 97 -6.43 12.52 34.84
N ALA A 98 -6.53 13.81 34.51
CA ALA A 98 -7.47 14.71 35.18
C ALA A 98 -8.93 14.26 35.01
N MET A 99 -9.29 13.74 33.83
CA MET A 99 -10.63 13.22 33.57
C MET A 99 -10.89 11.91 34.31
N ARG A 100 -9.90 11.01 34.38
CA ARG A 100 -9.96 9.80 35.22
C ARG A 100 -10.34 10.18 36.66
N VAL A 101 -9.64 11.15 37.25
CA VAL A 101 -9.93 11.66 38.60
C VAL A 101 -11.33 12.28 38.68
N ALA A 102 -11.72 13.11 37.71
CA ALA A 102 -13.01 13.79 37.71
C ALA A 102 -14.21 12.83 37.59
N LEU A 103 -14.04 11.71 36.89
CA LEU A 103 -15.05 10.66 36.75
C LEU A 103 -15.03 9.65 37.92
N GLY A 104 -14.09 9.77 38.85
CA GLY A 104 -14.01 8.93 40.04
C GLY A 104 -13.42 7.55 39.79
N TYR A 105 -12.59 7.38 38.75
CA TYR A 105 -11.87 6.13 38.50
C TYR A 105 -10.50 6.15 39.17
N ASP A 106 -10.21 5.16 40.01
CA ASP A 106 -8.90 5.02 40.64
C ASP A 106 -7.82 4.58 39.63
N SER A 107 -8.21 3.76 38.65
CA SER A 107 -7.33 3.22 37.61
C SER A 107 -8.11 3.02 36.29
N ILE A 108 -7.40 3.08 35.15
CA ILE A 108 -7.98 2.87 33.82
C ILE A 108 -7.12 1.92 32.96
N SER A 109 -7.74 1.27 31.98
CA SER A 109 -7.03 0.58 30.90
C SER A 109 -6.96 1.48 29.67
N LEU A 110 -5.80 1.52 29.00
CA LEU A 110 -5.57 2.38 27.83
C LEU A 110 -5.58 1.58 26.53
N LEU A 111 -6.20 2.15 25.49
CA LEU A 111 -5.99 1.74 24.10
C LEU A 111 -5.50 2.95 23.31
N GLY A 112 -4.21 2.94 22.95
CA GLY A 112 -3.59 3.94 22.09
C GLY A 112 -3.39 3.38 20.69
N ILE A 113 -3.80 4.12 19.66
CA ILE A 113 -3.61 3.72 18.26
C ILE A 113 -2.92 4.86 17.53
N ASP A 114 -1.90 4.55 16.73
CA ASP A 114 -1.18 5.54 15.92
C ASP A 114 -0.63 6.67 16.82
N PHE A 115 -0.92 7.95 16.56
CA PHE A 115 -0.51 9.05 17.45
C PHE A 115 -1.00 8.89 18.90
N GLY A 116 -2.08 8.13 19.13
CA GLY A 116 -2.55 7.79 20.48
C GLY A 116 -1.53 6.98 21.29
N SER A 117 -0.57 6.32 20.64
CA SER A 117 0.54 5.65 21.33
C SER A 117 1.50 6.62 22.01
N HIS A 118 1.77 7.81 21.45
CA HIS A 118 2.52 8.87 22.14
C HIS A 118 1.84 9.29 23.45
N VAL A 119 0.51 9.45 23.42
CA VAL A 119 -0.28 9.78 24.62
C VAL A 119 -0.24 8.62 25.62
N GLY A 120 -0.38 7.38 25.15
CA GLY A 120 -0.30 6.19 25.99
C GLY A 120 1.05 6.05 26.69
N LEU A 121 2.14 6.23 25.97
CA LEU A 121 3.51 6.19 26.51
C LEU A 121 3.76 7.27 27.56
N GLU A 122 3.23 8.46 27.34
CA GLU A 122 3.31 9.53 28.33
C GLU A 122 2.44 9.29 29.57
N MET A 123 1.27 8.67 29.41
CA MET A 123 0.46 8.21 30.55
C MET A 123 1.22 7.14 31.37
N LEU A 124 1.90 6.21 30.70
CA LEU A 124 2.73 5.20 31.36
C LEU A 124 3.90 5.83 32.11
N ARG A 125 4.59 6.81 31.49
CA ARG A 125 5.67 7.57 32.15
C ARG A 125 5.18 8.29 33.41
N ARG A 126 3.97 8.85 33.40
CA ARG A 126 3.35 9.52 34.57
C ARG A 126 2.93 8.54 35.66
N ALA A 127 2.57 7.32 35.28
CA ALA A 127 2.13 6.28 36.18
C ALA A 127 3.29 5.51 36.84
N ALA A 128 4.51 5.60 36.31
CA ALA A 128 5.67 4.79 36.71
C ALA A 128 5.98 4.81 38.23
N ASP A 129 5.69 5.92 38.92
CA ASP A 129 5.98 6.11 40.34
C ASP A 129 4.72 6.15 41.24
N GLN A 130 3.53 5.86 40.71
CA GLN A 130 2.27 6.03 41.44
C GLN A 130 1.79 4.71 42.07
N GLU A 131 1.65 4.72 43.41
CA GLU A 131 0.97 3.63 44.14
C GLU A 131 -0.32 4.13 44.82
N PRO A 132 -1.49 3.52 44.53
CA PRO A 132 -1.73 2.43 43.58
C PRO A 132 -1.63 2.87 42.10
N PRO A 133 -1.37 1.95 41.16
CA PRO A 133 -1.15 2.28 39.75
C PRO A 133 -2.42 2.86 39.11
N THR A 134 -2.29 4.05 38.52
CA THR A 134 -3.39 4.78 37.86
C THR A 134 -3.69 4.26 36.44
N ILE A 135 -2.76 3.48 35.87
CA ILE A 135 -2.97 2.69 34.66
C ILE A 135 -2.89 1.21 35.01
N ALA A 136 -3.96 0.47 34.74
CA ALA A 136 -4.02 -0.96 35.01
C ALA A 136 -3.30 -1.77 33.93
N ARG A 137 -3.56 -1.44 32.65
CA ARG A 137 -3.00 -2.09 31.46
C ARG A 137 -3.03 -1.12 30.28
N ALA A 138 -2.13 -1.27 29.31
CA ALA A 138 -2.13 -0.47 28.09
C ALA A 138 -1.97 -1.34 26.83
N ALA A 139 -2.87 -1.21 25.86
CA ALA A 139 -2.65 -1.73 24.52
C ALA A 139 -2.28 -0.58 23.59
N LEU A 140 -1.12 -0.64 22.94
CA LEU A 140 -0.64 0.35 21.98
C LEU A 140 -0.50 -0.32 20.62
N ALA A 141 -1.26 0.13 19.62
CA ALA A 141 -1.21 -0.41 18.27
C ALA A 141 -0.71 0.65 17.28
N LEU A 142 -0.03 0.21 16.22
CA LEU A 142 0.55 1.11 15.20
C LEU A 142 1.48 2.12 15.90
N VAL A 143 2.53 1.61 16.54
CA VAL A 143 3.25 2.32 17.60
C VAL A 143 4.15 3.42 17.04
N HIS A 144 3.99 4.61 17.62
CA HIS A 144 4.94 5.71 17.58
C HIS A 144 5.57 5.89 18.97
N GLY A 145 6.85 5.56 19.05
CA GLY A 145 7.70 5.84 20.18
C GLY A 145 8.04 7.33 20.32
N PRO A 146 8.57 7.76 21.48
CA PRO A 146 8.75 9.16 21.81
C PRO A 146 9.73 9.91 20.88
N ASP A 147 10.64 9.19 20.22
CA ASP A 147 11.59 9.74 19.25
C ASP A 147 11.33 9.29 17.80
N GLN A 148 10.12 8.84 17.48
CA GLN A 148 9.76 8.23 16.19
C GLN A 148 8.72 9.03 15.40
N THR A 149 8.46 10.28 15.81
CA THR A 149 7.53 11.16 15.09
C THR A 149 8.06 11.46 13.69
N MET A 150 9.36 11.73 13.55
CA MET A 150 10.02 11.84 12.24
C MET A 150 10.36 10.44 11.73
N LYS A 151 9.82 10.09 10.56
CA LYS A 151 9.90 8.76 9.96
C LYS A 151 11.25 8.54 9.30
N LEU A 152 11.81 7.36 9.51
CA LEU A 152 13.03 6.91 8.84
C LEU A 152 12.71 6.55 7.38
N PRO A 153 13.39 7.15 6.40
CA PRO A 153 13.23 6.78 5.00
C PRO A 153 13.43 5.28 4.72
N ASN A 154 14.32 4.61 5.47
CA ASN A 154 14.59 3.18 5.27
C ASN A 154 13.40 2.27 5.63
N ASP A 155 12.60 2.65 6.63
CA ASP A 155 11.43 1.86 7.03
C ASP A 155 10.38 1.82 5.89
N ILE A 156 10.23 2.95 5.19
CA ILE A 156 9.36 3.05 4.01
C ILE A 156 9.97 2.34 2.79
N GLU A 157 11.27 2.51 2.54
CA GLU A 157 11.99 1.82 1.46
C GLU A 157 11.92 0.30 1.60
N THR A 158 11.92 -0.22 2.83
CA THR A 158 11.72 -1.65 3.11
C THR A 158 10.37 -2.15 2.59
N GLN A 159 9.31 -1.34 2.68
CA GLN A 159 8.01 -1.72 2.09
C GLN A 159 8.02 -1.68 0.57
N LEU A 160 8.77 -0.76 -0.03
CA LEU A 160 8.97 -0.73 -1.48
C LEU A 160 9.73 -1.97 -1.97
N LEU A 161 10.67 -2.46 -1.17
CA LEU A 161 11.42 -3.71 -1.40
C LEU A 161 10.53 -4.95 -1.28
N ASN A 162 9.74 -5.04 -0.20
CA ASN A 162 8.77 -6.12 -0.03
C ASN A 162 7.80 -6.18 -1.22
N LEU A 163 7.37 -5.03 -1.73
CA LEU A 163 6.52 -4.94 -2.91
C LEU A 163 7.25 -5.38 -4.19
N ASN A 164 8.52 -5.02 -4.36
CA ASN A 164 9.33 -5.51 -5.48
C ASN A 164 9.44 -7.04 -5.45
N ASP A 165 9.73 -7.63 -4.30
CA ASP A 165 9.86 -9.08 -4.17
C ASP A 165 8.54 -9.79 -4.47
N ALA A 166 7.41 -9.21 -4.08
CA ALA A 166 6.08 -9.68 -4.45
C ALA A 166 5.83 -9.60 -5.97
N VAL A 167 6.27 -8.54 -6.65
CA VAL A 167 6.18 -8.40 -8.11
C VAL A 167 7.04 -9.46 -8.82
N LEU A 168 8.26 -9.70 -8.34
CA LEU A 168 9.17 -10.69 -8.91
C LEU A 168 8.66 -12.12 -8.71
N ALA A 169 8.00 -12.39 -7.58
CA ALA A 169 7.42 -13.69 -7.26
C ALA A 169 6.19 -14.05 -8.11
N ASP A 170 5.52 -13.08 -8.73
CA ASP A 170 4.39 -13.29 -9.64
C ASP A 170 4.87 -13.32 -11.11
N PRO A 171 4.86 -14.49 -11.80
CA PRO A 171 5.32 -14.59 -13.18
C PRO A 171 4.54 -13.73 -14.18
N SER A 172 3.27 -13.42 -13.88
CA SER A 172 2.43 -12.59 -14.75
C SER A 172 2.80 -11.11 -14.64
N LEU A 173 3.18 -10.66 -13.43
CA LEU A 173 3.66 -9.31 -13.19
C LEU A 173 5.12 -9.14 -13.62
N SER A 174 6.02 -10.06 -13.25
CA SER A 174 7.44 -9.98 -13.61
C SER A 174 7.71 -10.10 -15.10
N ALA A 175 6.82 -10.73 -15.88
CA ALA A 175 6.89 -10.71 -17.35
C ALA A 175 6.68 -9.30 -17.94
N VAL A 176 5.95 -8.42 -17.26
CA VAL A 176 5.63 -7.05 -17.70
C VAL A 176 6.50 -6.01 -16.98
N ILE A 177 6.81 -6.25 -15.71
CA ILE A 177 7.60 -5.41 -14.80
C ILE A 177 8.75 -6.27 -14.24
N PRO A 178 9.80 -6.53 -15.03
CA PRO A 178 10.89 -7.42 -14.63
C PRO A 178 11.81 -6.83 -13.56
N ASP A 179 11.79 -5.50 -13.39
CA ASP A 179 12.50 -4.78 -12.33
C ASP A 179 11.65 -3.59 -11.90
N PHE A 180 10.92 -3.77 -10.79
CA PHE A 180 10.01 -2.74 -10.29
C PHE A 180 10.74 -1.53 -9.72
N LEU A 181 11.92 -1.74 -9.11
CA LEU A 181 12.69 -0.65 -8.52
C LEU A 181 13.38 0.21 -9.58
N ASP A 182 13.86 -0.41 -10.66
CA ASP A 182 14.34 0.35 -11.84
C ASP A 182 13.19 1.13 -12.49
N LEU A 183 11.99 0.54 -12.60
CA LEU A 183 10.80 1.25 -13.08
C LEU A 183 10.49 2.48 -12.21
N VAL A 184 10.48 2.34 -10.88
CA VAL A 184 10.29 3.47 -9.94
C VAL A 184 11.35 4.54 -10.19
N SER A 185 12.62 4.14 -10.26
CA SER A 185 13.76 5.04 -10.46
C SER A 185 13.66 5.82 -11.77
N ARG A 186 13.30 5.17 -12.89
CA ARG A 186 13.14 5.81 -14.20
C ARG A 186 12.00 6.83 -14.21
N VAL A 187 10.84 6.47 -13.65
CA VAL A 187 9.68 7.38 -13.63
C VAL A 187 9.97 8.61 -12.77
N LEU A 188 10.62 8.44 -11.61
CA LEU A 188 11.07 9.55 -10.77
C LEU A 188 12.06 10.46 -11.50
N ALA A 189 13.09 9.89 -12.14
CA ALA A 189 14.06 10.66 -12.91
C ALA A 189 13.43 11.40 -14.12
N ARG A 190 12.43 10.80 -14.76
CA ARG A 190 11.65 11.45 -15.83
C ARG A 190 10.89 12.66 -15.29
N LEU A 191 10.18 12.53 -14.18
CA LEU A 191 9.42 13.63 -13.58
C LEU A 191 10.32 14.74 -13.03
N ASP A 192 11.52 14.39 -12.54
CA ASP A 192 12.51 15.35 -12.07
C ASP A 192 13.06 16.21 -13.23
N SER A 193 13.39 15.56 -14.35
CA SER A 193 13.92 16.25 -15.54
C SER A 193 12.84 16.96 -16.37
N GLN A 194 11.62 16.42 -16.41
CA GLN A 194 10.50 16.90 -17.22
C GLN A 194 9.17 16.72 -16.47
N PRO A 195 8.77 17.72 -15.67
CA PRO A 195 7.46 17.70 -15.02
C PRO A 195 6.30 17.68 -16.04
N VAL A 196 5.20 17.05 -15.66
CA VAL A 196 4.07 16.77 -16.57
C VAL A 196 2.82 17.50 -16.11
N THR A 197 2.13 18.17 -17.04
CA THR A 197 0.80 18.75 -16.79
C THR A 197 -0.29 17.78 -17.25
N VAL A 198 -1.20 17.43 -16.35
CA VAL A 198 -2.36 16.58 -16.62
C VAL A 198 -3.65 17.31 -16.27
N SER A 199 -4.72 17.06 -17.02
CA SER A 199 -6.06 17.58 -16.70
C SER A 199 -6.82 16.53 -15.90
N VAL A 200 -7.23 16.88 -14.69
CA VAL A 200 -7.97 16.00 -13.78
C VAL A 200 -9.32 16.60 -13.44
N THR A 201 -10.34 15.75 -13.32
CA THR A 201 -11.65 16.19 -12.80
C THR A 201 -11.58 16.21 -11.28
N ASP A 202 -11.77 17.39 -10.70
CA ASP A 202 -11.91 17.58 -9.27
C ASP A 202 -13.18 16.87 -8.78
N PRO A 203 -13.09 15.90 -7.85
CA PRO A 203 -14.24 15.15 -7.38
C PRO A 203 -15.23 15.99 -6.56
N GLU A 204 -14.81 17.11 -5.96
CA GLU A 204 -15.67 17.98 -5.17
C GLU A 204 -16.45 18.96 -6.06
N THR A 205 -15.75 19.58 -7.02
CA THR A 205 -16.32 20.64 -7.86
C THR A 205 -16.82 20.15 -9.22
N ASN A 206 -16.45 18.92 -9.61
CA ASN A 206 -16.67 18.34 -10.93
C ASN A 206 -16.05 19.17 -12.07
N GLN A 207 -15.12 20.07 -11.76
CA GLN A 207 -14.42 20.89 -12.75
C GLN A 207 -13.16 20.18 -13.24
N VAL A 208 -12.82 20.39 -14.51
CA VAL A 208 -11.55 19.93 -15.07
C VAL A 208 -10.46 20.95 -14.73
N VAL A 209 -9.49 20.54 -13.94
CA VAL A 209 -8.40 21.37 -13.43
C VAL A 209 -7.07 20.87 -14.01
N PRO A 210 -6.26 21.72 -14.65
CA PRO A 210 -4.89 21.36 -15.03
C PRO A 210 -3.98 21.38 -13.80
N ILE A 211 -3.22 20.31 -13.60
CA ILE A 211 -2.22 20.19 -12.53
C ILE A 211 -0.87 19.74 -13.09
N THR A 212 0.20 20.42 -12.70
CA THR A 212 1.58 20.08 -13.04
C THR A 212 2.22 19.30 -11.88
N VAL A 213 2.65 18.07 -12.16
CA VAL A 213 3.24 17.13 -11.20
C VAL A 213 4.73 16.90 -11.49
N GLY A 214 5.53 16.75 -10.44
CA GLY A 214 6.95 16.44 -10.53
C GLY A 214 7.37 15.29 -9.62
N ALA A 215 8.69 15.07 -9.47
CA ALA A 215 9.22 13.94 -8.72
C ALA A 215 8.79 13.96 -7.25
N PHE A 216 8.84 15.13 -6.58
CA PHE A 216 8.42 15.25 -5.18
C PHE A 216 6.96 14.87 -4.96
N ASP A 217 6.05 15.21 -5.88
CA ASP A 217 4.65 14.76 -5.81
C ASP A 217 4.55 13.24 -5.80
N LEU A 218 5.27 12.58 -6.70
CA LEU A 218 5.25 11.13 -6.81
C LEU A 218 5.90 10.47 -5.60
N GLN A 219 7.01 11.00 -5.09
CA GLN A 219 7.67 10.48 -3.90
C GLN A 219 6.75 10.58 -2.68
N TYR A 220 6.10 11.73 -2.50
CA TYR A 220 5.15 11.96 -1.40
C TYR A 220 3.91 11.07 -1.50
N VAL A 221 3.30 10.95 -2.69
CA VAL A 221 2.14 10.06 -2.90
C VAL A 221 2.53 8.59 -2.70
N THR A 222 3.71 8.19 -3.17
CA THR A 222 4.21 6.81 -3.01
C THR A 222 4.47 6.49 -1.54
N SER A 223 5.10 7.39 -0.78
CA SER A 223 5.38 7.17 0.64
C SER A 223 4.09 7.02 1.46
N ARG A 224 3.06 7.80 1.12
CA ARG A 224 1.72 7.72 1.73
C ARG A 224 0.97 6.44 1.38
N ALA A 225 1.24 5.85 0.21
CA ALA A 225 0.60 4.62 -0.24
C ALA A 225 1.28 3.36 0.33
N LEU A 226 2.60 3.38 0.52
CA LEU A 226 3.36 2.26 1.08
C LEU A 226 2.95 1.98 2.52
N GLY A 227 2.69 0.71 2.82
CA GLY A 227 2.14 0.29 4.10
C GLY A 227 0.67 0.61 4.28
N THR A 228 -0.09 0.77 3.19
CA THR A 228 -1.56 0.85 3.19
C THR A 228 -2.14 -0.08 2.13
N GLY A 229 -3.47 -0.22 2.07
CA GLY A 229 -4.15 -0.96 1.00
C GLY A 229 -3.85 -0.44 -0.42
N LEU A 230 -3.43 0.83 -0.57
CA LEU A 230 -3.07 1.45 -1.84
C LEU A 230 -1.76 0.92 -2.43
N GLN A 231 -0.86 0.37 -1.60
CA GLN A 231 0.45 -0.12 -2.06
C GLN A 231 0.35 -1.15 -3.20
N ARG A 232 -0.72 -1.96 -3.20
CA ARG A 232 -0.99 -2.98 -4.21
C ARG A 232 -1.20 -2.42 -5.62
N GLN A 233 -1.56 -1.14 -5.73
CA GLN A 233 -1.77 -0.49 -7.03
C GLN A 233 -0.47 0.05 -7.61
N LEU A 234 0.55 0.30 -6.78
CA LEU A 234 1.77 1.00 -7.19
C LEU A 234 2.45 0.37 -8.40
N PRO A 235 2.61 -0.96 -8.54
CA PRO A 235 3.25 -1.54 -9.73
C PRO A 235 2.53 -1.16 -11.03
N ALA A 236 1.20 -1.23 -11.04
CA ALA A 236 0.40 -0.83 -12.19
C ALA A 236 0.49 0.69 -12.44
N ARG A 237 0.44 1.52 -11.39
CA ARG A 237 0.54 2.99 -11.52
C ARG A 237 1.87 3.44 -12.09
N TYR A 238 2.98 2.86 -11.61
CA TYR A 238 4.31 3.14 -12.14
C TYR A 238 4.45 2.68 -13.59
N TYR A 239 3.87 1.54 -13.95
CA TYR A 239 3.86 1.07 -15.33
C TYR A 239 3.06 2.01 -16.26
N GLU A 240 1.87 2.45 -15.84
CA GLU A 240 1.05 3.44 -16.55
C GLU A 240 1.83 4.75 -16.80
N MET A 241 2.51 5.28 -15.77
CA MET A 241 3.33 6.49 -15.87
C MET A 241 4.55 6.33 -16.79
N ASP A 242 5.19 5.17 -16.80
CA ASP A 242 6.29 4.86 -17.74
C ASP A 242 5.79 4.90 -19.19
N GLN A 243 4.55 4.45 -19.44
CA GLN A 243 3.86 4.59 -20.73
C GLN A 243 3.35 6.02 -21.03
N GLY A 244 3.45 6.94 -20.07
CA GLY A 244 3.10 8.35 -20.23
C GLY A 244 1.73 8.76 -19.68
N ASP A 245 0.99 7.86 -19.02
CA ASP A 245 -0.25 8.20 -18.33
C ASP A 245 0.00 8.61 -16.87
N PHE A 246 -0.09 9.91 -16.60
CA PHE A 246 0.08 10.49 -15.26
C PHE A 246 -1.25 10.89 -14.61
N SER A 247 -2.39 10.43 -15.14
CA SER A 247 -3.72 10.84 -14.67
C SER A 247 -3.99 10.45 -13.21
N TRP A 248 -3.51 9.27 -12.77
CA TRP A 248 -3.58 8.87 -11.37
C TRP A 248 -2.78 9.80 -10.47
N LEU A 249 -1.51 10.05 -10.80
CA LEU A 249 -0.65 10.95 -10.03
C LEU A 249 -1.24 12.37 -9.97
N GLY A 250 -1.82 12.86 -11.06
CA GLY A 250 -2.52 14.15 -11.07
C GLY A 250 -3.68 14.23 -10.07
N LYS A 251 -4.46 13.15 -9.94
CA LYS A 251 -5.60 13.10 -9.00
C LYS A 251 -5.11 13.10 -7.56
N GLU A 252 -4.14 12.25 -7.25
CA GLU A 252 -3.54 12.19 -5.91
C GLU A 252 -2.86 13.51 -5.55
N ALA A 253 -2.15 14.12 -6.51
CA ALA A 253 -1.51 15.42 -6.34
C ALA A 253 -2.52 16.55 -6.09
N LEU A 254 -3.66 16.55 -6.79
CA LEU A 254 -4.72 17.52 -6.55
C LEU A 254 -5.30 17.36 -5.13
N ALA A 255 -5.54 16.12 -4.71
CA ALA A 255 -6.08 15.83 -3.38
C ALA A 255 -5.16 16.38 -2.29
N TRP A 256 -3.89 15.94 -2.23
CA TRP A 256 -3.03 16.33 -1.11
C TRP A 256 -2.65 17.81 -1.11
N ARG A 257 -2.55 18.46 -2.29
CA ARG A 257 -2.30 19.91 -2.40
C ARG A 257 -3.50 20.78 -2.03
N SER A 258 -4.70 20.20 -1.99
CA SER A 258 -5.96 20.88 -1.66
C SER A 258 -6.46 20.57 -0.24
N GLU A 259 -6.06 19.45 0.34
CA GLU A 259 -6.44 19.00 1.68
C GLU A 259 -5.61 19.61 2.82
N ILE A 260 -5.04 20.80 2.62
CA ILE A 260 -4.20 21.41 3.66
C ILE A 260 -5.04 21.71 4.91
N PRO A 261 -4.67 21.15 6.09
CA PRO A 261 -5.52 21.22 7.27
C PRO A 261 -5.90 22.65 7.66
N ARG A 262 -7.21 22.92 7.70
CA ARG A 262 -7.79 24.18 8.21
C ARG A 262 -7.81 24.26 9.75
N ASN A 263 -6.94 23.50 10.41
CA ASN A 263 -6.74 23.44 11.85
C ASN A 263 -5.26 23.20 12.09
N VAL A 264 -4.63 23.99 12.97
CA VAL A 264 -3.19 23.89 13.25
C VAL A 264 -2.85 22.83 14.31
N THR A 265 -3.86 22.24 14.96
CA THR A 265 -3.68 21.22 16.02
C THR A 265 -2.80 20.04 15.60
N PRO A 266 -3.00 19.37 14.44
CA PRO A 266 -2.17 18.21 14.08
C PRO A 266 -0.70 18.59 13.85
N LEU A 267 -0.46 19.75 13.24
CA LEU A 267 0.89 20.27 13.03
C LEU A 267 1.57 20.53 14.39
N VAL A 268 0.90 21.23 15.30
CA VAL A 268 1.47 21.55 16.62
C VAL A 268 1.74 20.30 17.45
N ALA A 269 0.82 19.33 17.45
CA ALA A 269 1.00 18.07 18.18
C ALA A 269 2.20 17.26 17.64
N THR A 270 2.37 17.23 16.32
CA THR A 270 3.50 16.57 15.65
C THR A 270 4.81 17.32 15.96
N CYS A 271 4.81 18.64 15.85
CA CYS A 271 5.97 19.48 16.13
C CYS A 271 6.41 19.42 17.59
N ALA A 272 5.46 19.34 18.52
CA ALA A 272 5.75 19.20 19.94
C ALA A 272 6.43 17.86 20.25
N SER A 273 5.98 16.82 19.55
CA SER A 273 6.57 15.49 19.67
C SER A 273 7.95 15.47 19.02
N GLY A 274 8.21 16.19 17.93
CA GLY A 274 9.52 16.49 17.30
C GLY A 274 10.43 15.28 17.01
N ALA A 275 11.75 15.51 16.90
CA ALA A 275 12.76 14.45 16.79
C ALA A 275 14.06 14.84 17.53
N SER A 276 14.83 13.86 17.99
CA SER A 276 16.16 14.09 18.56
C SER A 276 17.14 14.53 17.47
N ALA A 277 18.28 15.11 17.87
CA ALA A 277 19.35 15.43 16.94
C ALA A 277 19.84 14.19 16.19
N THR A 278 19.91 13.05 16.89
CA THR A 278 20.28 11.75 16.33
C THR A 278 19.27 11.28 15.29
N ARG A 279 17.97 11.27 15.61
CA ARG A 279 16.93 10.87 14.68
C ARG A 279 16.91 11.74 13.42
N ARG A 280 17.07 13.07 13.56
CA ARG A 280 17.17 13.97 12.40
C ARG A 280 18.37 13.65 11.52
N ALA A 281 19.54 13.41 12.12
CA ALA A 281 20.74 13.02 11.39
C ALA A 281 20.56 11.68 10.66
N ASP A 282 19.89 10.70 11.28
CA ASP A 282 19.59 9.41 10.66
C ASP A 282 18.61 9.56 9.49
N VAL A 283 17.59 10.41 9.60
CA VAL A 283 16.65 10.70 8.51
C VAL A 283 17.37 11.33 7.32
N GLU A 284 18.18 12.37 7.57
CA GLU A 284 18.98 13.02 6.53
C GLU A 284 19.94 12.02 5.85
N ALA A 285 20.64 11.21 6.64
CA ALA A 285 21.55 10.19 6.12
C ALA A 285 20.84 9.11 5.30
N GLN A 286 19.68 8.63 5.75
CA GLN A 286 18.92 7.60 5.03
C GLN A 286 18.25 8.15 3.77
N ALA A 287 17.83 9.41 3.76
CA ALA A 287 17.18 10.03 2.60
C ALA A 287 18.10 10.08 1.37
N GLU A 288 19.43 10.10 1.56
CA GLU A 288 20.40 10.04 0.46
C GLU A 288 20.40 8.70 -0.29
N PHE A 289 19.89 7.61 0.34
CA PHE A 289 20.01 6.23 -0.15
C PHE A 289 18.65 5.55 -0.40
N THR A 290 17.56 6.29 -0.33
CA THR A 290 16.20 5.78 -0.58
C THR A 290 15.57 6.49 -1.77
N LEU A 291 14.71 5.78 -2.51
CA LEU A 291 14.08 6.31 -3.72
C LEU A 291 13.11 7.45 -3.41
N LEU A 292 12.51 7.43 -2.21
CA LEU A 292 11.53 8.42 -1.77
C LEU A 292 12.15 9.57 -0.98
N GLN A 293 13.42 9.46 -0.59
CA GLN A 293 14.18 10.50 0.09
C GLN A 293 13.41 11.10 1.29
N ASN A 294 13.54 12.40 1.54
CA ASN A 294 12.84 13.09 2.61
C ASN A 294 11.35 13.32 2.35
N ALA A 295 10.82 12.98 1.16
CA ALA A 295 9.38 13.10 0.89
C ALA A 295 8.54 12.20 1.82
N VAL A 296 9.14 11.21 2.47
CA VAL A 296 8.50 10.39 3.52
C VAL A 296 7.97 11.22 4.70
N ASN A 297 8.63 12.35 5.02
CA ASN A 297 8.20 13.27 6.08
C ASN A 297 7.44 14.50 5.54
N GLY A 298 7.31 14.62 4.22
CA GLY A 298 6.71 15.77 3.55
C GLY A 298 7.45 17.07 3.87
N VAL A 299 6.73 18.08 4.35
CA VAL A 299 7.27 19.38 4.78
C VAL A 299 6.91 19.72 6.24
N THR A 300 6.46 18.72 6.99
CA THR A 300 5.83 18.93 8.31
C THR A 300 6.80 19.52 9.32
N PHE A 301 8.03 19.01 9.37
CA PHE A 301 9.02 19.42 10.38
C PHE A 301 9.62 20.79 10.09
N GLU A 302 9.74 21.16 8.83
CA GLU A 302 10.14 22.48 8.37
C GLU A 302 9.10 23.55 8.71
N LEU A 303 7.82 23.16 8.85
CA LEU A 303 6.73 24.04 9.27
C LEU A 303 6.69 24.26 10.79
N CYS A 304 7.43 23.51 11.60
CA CYS A 304 7.34 23.61 13.06
C CYS A 304 7.74 24.97 13.63
N ASN A 305 8.70 25.65 13.00
CA ASN A 305 9.14 26.98 13.40
C ASN A 305 8.06 28.06 13.14
N THR A 306 6.98 27.71 12.43
CA THR A 306 5.92 28.65 12.04
C THR A 306 4.82 28.79 13.08
N VAL A 307 4.78 27.91 14.09
CA VAL A 307 3.69 27.80 15.09
C VAL A 307 4.15 28.02 16.54
N GLY A 308 5.35 28.57 16.75
CA GLY A 308 5.83 29.00 18.07
C GLY A 308 6.68 27.97 18.84
N GLU A 309 7.42 27.11 18.14
CA GLU A 309 8.38 26.12 18.70
C GLU A 309 7.79 25.27 19.84
N PRO A 310 6.82 24.38 19.56
CA PRO A 310 6.14 23.62 20.60
C PRO A 310 6.95 22.41 21.12
N ASP A 311 8.21 22.24 20.72
CA ASP A 311 9.06 21.07 21.01
C ASP A 311 9.17 20.81 22.53
N LEU A 312 8.78 19.60 22.95
CA LEU A 312 8.85 19.16 24.34
C LEU A 312 10.29 18.83 24.79
N GLY A 313 11.23 18.75 23.85
CA GLY A 313 12.67 18.56 24.11
C GLY A 313 13.07 17.11 24.39
N ASP A 314 14.37 16.89 24.62
CA ASP A 314 14.96 15.55 24.74
C ASP A 314 14.42 14.74 25.92
N ALA A 315 13.94 15.40 26.98
CA ALA A 315 13.33 14.71 28.13
C ALA A 315 12.02 13.98 27.76
N PHE A 316 11.27 14.47 26.77
CA PHE A 316 10.11 13.75 26.25
C PHE A 316 10.52 12.50 25.47
N ARG A 317 11.70 12.52 24.84
CA ARG A 317 12.23 11.50 23.91
C ARG A 317 12.94 10.36 24.61
N THR A 318 13.22 10.48 25.90
CA THR A 318 13.84 9.39 26.66
C THR A 318 12.94 8.16 26.61
N PRO A 319 13.53 6.95 26.51
CA PRO A 319 12.77 5.71 26.59
C PRO A 319 11.81 5.71 27.78
N VAL A 320 10.58 5.23 27.58
CA VAL A 320 9.59 5.13 28.65
C VAL A 320 9.82 3.85 29.43
N GLU A 321 10.13 4.00 30.71
CA GLU A 321 10.25 2.88 31.64
C GLU A 321 8.91 2.64 32.34
N SER A 322 8.38 1.42 32.30
CA SER A 322 7.12 1.07 32.98
C SER A 322 6.98 -0.43 33.29
N SER A 323 6.43 -0.73 34.46
CA SER A 323 6.03 -2.08 34.89
C SER A 323 4.55 -2.39 34.68
N VAL A 324 3.79 -1.45 34.12
CA VAL A 324 2.41 -1.70 33.70
C VAL A 324 2.42 -2.75 32.58
N PRO A 325 1.51 -3.75 32.59
CA PRO A 325 1.37 -4.66 31.46
C PRO A 325 1.02 -3.90 30.18
N VAL A 326 1.87 -4.02 29.15
CA VAL A 326 1.67 -3.36 27.85
C VAL A 326 1.60 -4.36 26.71
N LEU A 327 0.58 -4.26 25.86
CA LEU A 327 0.47 -5.01 24.60
C LEU A 327 0.76 -4.06 23.43
N LEU A 328 1.88 -4.25 22.76
CA LEU A 328 2.23 -3.59 21.51
C LEU A 328 1.69 -4.39 20.32
N ILE A 329 1.12 -3.74 19.31
CA ILE A 329 0.59 -4.41 18.12
C ILE A 329 1.03 -3.69 16.84
N SER A 330 1.65 -4.41 15.92
CA SER A 330 2.14 -3.89 14.63
C SER A 330 1.72 -4.76 13.46
N GLY A 331 1.66 -4.20 12.25
CA GLY A 331 1.55 -4.97 11.01
C GLY A 331 2.93 -5.20 10.38
N SER A 332 3.20 -6.39 9.84
CA SER A 332 4.53 -6.66 9.23
C SER A 332 4.80 -5.86 7.95
N MET A 333 3.74 -5.37 7.30
CA MET A 333 3.83 -4.52 6.10
C MET A 333 3.58 -3.03 6.39
N ASP A 334 3.50 -2.62 7.66
CA ASP A 334 3.32 -1.21 8.00
C ASP A 334 4.64 -0.44 7.84
N GLY A 335 4.70 0.48 6.89
CA GLY A 335 5.85 1.38 6.72
C GLY A 335 5.74 2.66 7.56
N LEU A 336 4.53 3.06 7.95
CA LEU A 336 4.28 4.27 8.71
C LEU A 336 4.63 4.05 10.19
N THR A 337 4.24 2.91 10.75
CA THR A 337 4.57 2.48 12.12
C THR A 337 5.10 1.04 12.09
N PRO A 338 6.34 0.85 11.62
CA PRO A 338 6.90 -0.49 11.40
C PRO A 338 7.07 -1.26 12.70
N PRO A 339 7.17 -2.60 12.65
CA PRO A 339 7.45 -3.41 13.83
C PRO A 339 8.70 -2.94 14.61
N SER A 340 9.73 -2.45 13.91
CA SER A 340 10.94 -1.87 14.52
C SER A 340 10.64 -0.70 15.46
N ALA A 341 9.60 0.10 15.18
CA ALA A 341 9.17 1.20 16.02
C ALA A 341 8.63 0.70 17.38
N ALA A 342 7.83 -0.37 17.36
CA ALA A 342 7.34 -1.01 18.58
C ALA A 342 8.48 -1.69 19.37
N GLU A 343 9.44 -2.31 18.70
CA GLU A 343 10.60 -2.95 19.36
C GLU A 343 11.50 -1.94 20.09
N GLU A 344 11.72 -0.75 19.52
CA GLU A 344 12.48 0.32 20.19
C GLU A 344 11.78 0.81 21.47
N VAL A 345 10.44 0.80 21.50
CA VAL A 345 9.65 1.14 22.69
C VAL A 345 9.65 0.00 23.71
N LEU A 346 9.59 -1.25 23.25
CA LEU A 346 9.48 -2.45 24.09
C LEU A 346 10.59 -2.54 25.14
N PHE A 347 11.79 -2.04 24.83
CA PHE A 347 12.95 -2.09 25.71
C PHE A 347 12.71 -1.46 27.11
N GLY A 348 11.90 -0.41 27.18
CA GLY A 348 11.58 0.23 28.46
C GLY A 348 10.38 -0.39 29.19
N LEU A 349 9.66 -1.33 28.58
CA LEU A 349 8.43 -1.90 29.10
C LEU A 349 8.69 -3.29 29.69
N SER A 350 8.88 -3.38 31.01
CA SER A 350 9.31 -4.63 31.66
C SER A 350 8.29 -5.77 31.54
N GLU A 351 7.01 -5.42 31.44
CA GLU A 351 5.86 -6.33 31.24
C GLU A 351 5.25 -6.16 29.83
N GLY A 352 6.06 -5.69 28.87
CA GLY A 352 5.65 -5.45 27.49
C GLY A 352 5.62 -6.73 26.66
N VAL A 353 4.61 -6.87 25.80
CA VAL A 353 4.50 -7.94 24.81
C VAL A 353 4.24 -7.31 23.44
N HIS A 354 5.00 -7.72 22.42
CA HIS A 354 4.77 -7.27 21.04
C HIS A 354 4.17 -8.38 20.17
N VAL A 355 3.04 -8.07 19.54
CA VAL A 355 2.36 -8.93 18.57
C VAL A 355 2.48 -8.31 17.18
N VAL A 356 3.11 -9.03 16.26
CA VAL A 356 3.18 -8.66 14.85
C VAL A 356 2.13 -9.44 14.06
N VAL A 357 1.26 -8.73 13.37
CA VAL A 357 0.26 -9.30 12.47
C VAL A 357 0.84 -9.39 11.08
N GLU A 358 1.14 -10.61 10.66
CA GLU A 358 1.77 -10.88 9.36
C GLU A 358 0.88 -10.44 8.18
N GLY A 359 1.48 -9.76 7.21
CA GLY A 359 0.82 -9.23 6.01
C GLY A 359 -0.06 -8.01 6.24
N ALA A 360 -0.25 -7.58 7.49
CA ALA A 360 -1.08 -6.43 7.79
C ALA A 360 -0.33 -5.12 7.55
N THR A 361 -1.07 -4.14 7.05
CA THR A 361 -0.60 -2.78 6.75
C THR A 361 -0.98 -1.82 7.88
N HIS A 362 -0.77 -0.53 7.71
CA HIS A 362 -1.30 0.50 8.60
C HIS A 362 -2.85 0.51 8.64
N ASP A 363 -3.50 -0.17 7.68
CA ASP A 363 -4.93 -0.48 7.71
C ASP A 363 -5.27 -1.70 8.60
N LEU A 364 -4.33 -2.14 9.46
CA LEU A 364 -4.42 -3.28 10.39
C LEU A 364 -5.81 -3.49 10.98
N PHE A 365 -6.44 -2.40 11.44
CA PHE A 365 -7.74 -2.49 12.09
C PHE A 365 -8.89 -2.83 11.13
N ALA A 366 -8.81 -2.47 9.84
CA ALA A 366 -9.75 -2.96 8.84
C ALA A 366 -9.45 -4.40 8.43
N GLU A 367 -8.18 -4.79 8.44
CA GLU A 367 -7.70 -6.07 7.89
C GLU A 367 -7.82 -7.24 8.90
N ALA A 368 -7.57 -6.98 10.19
CA ALA A 368 -7.34 -8.01 11.20
C ALA A 368 -8.22 -7.88 12.47
N MET A 369 -9.05 -6.83 12.60
CA MET A 369 -9.83 -6.60 13.82
C MET A 369 -10.70 -7.75 14.31
N PRO A 370 -11.42 -8.51 13.45
CA PRO A 370 -12.21 -9.65 13.92
C PRO A 370 -11.38 -10.67 14.70
N LYS A 371 -10.10 -10.84 14.34
CA LYS A 371 -9.17 -11.76 15.00
C LYS A 371 -8.45 -11.14 16.19
N MET A 372 -8.20 -9.83 16.15
CA MET A 372 -7.54 -9.10 17.25
C MET A 372 -8.50 -8.76 18.40
N THR A 373 -9.80 -8.68 18.13
CA THR A 373 -10.80 -8.27 19.13
C THR A 373 -10.80 -9.16 20.39
N PRO A 374 -10.77 -10.52 20.29
CA PRO A 374 -10.67 -11.38 21.47
C PRO A 374 -9.41 -11.12 22.30
N LEU A 375 -8.26 -10.92 21.65
CA LEU A 375 -6.98 -10.60 22.29
C LEU A 375 -7.07 -9.26 23.05
N LEU A 376 -7.55 -8.21 22.38
CA LEU A 376 -7.70 -6.88 22.98
C LEU A 376 -8.69 -6.88 24.15
N LEU A 377 -9.81 -7.59 24.04
CA LEU A 377 -10.79 -7.71 25.12
C LEU A 377 -10.23 -8.48 26.32
N ALA A 378 -9.54 -9.59 26.07
CA ALA A 378 -8.90 -10.39 27.12
C ALA A 378 -7.80 -9.59 27.83
N PHE A 379 -7.02 -8.84 27.06
CA PHE A 379 -5.93 -8.04 27.59
C PHE A 379 -6.43 -6.83 28.37
N LEU A 380 -7.38 -6.05 27.86
CA LEU A 380 -7.82 -4.80 28.50
C LEU A 380 -8.83 -5.00 29.64
N ALA A 381 -9.40 -6.19 29.81
CA ALA A 381 -10.33 -6.49 30.89
C ALA A 381 -9.68 -6.26 32.28
N PRO A 382 -10.43 -5.73 33.27
CA PRO A 382 -9.92 -5.57 34.62
C PRO A 382 -9.56 -6.95 35.23
N PRO A 383 -8.55 -7.02 36.11
CA PRO A 383 -8.25 -8.24 36.83
C PRO A 383 -9.49 -8.68 37.63
N ARG A 384 -10.04 -9.87 37.33
CA ARG A 384 -11.19 -10.39 38.10
C ARG A 384 -10.74 -10.70 39.53
N ALA A 385 -11.54 -10.27 40.51
CA ALA A 385 -11.51 -10.90 41.83
C ALA A 385 -11.75 -12.41 41.66
N SER A 386 -10.96 -13.21 42.37
CA SER A 386 -10.80 -14.67 42.23
C SER A 386 -12.08 -15.44 41.85
N THR A 387 -11.88 -16.49 41.05
CA THR A 387 -12.77 -17.60 40.62
C THR A 387 -13.26 -17.56 39.15
N ALA A 388 -12.35 -17.66 38.16
CA ALA A 388 -12.56 -18.22 36.80
C ALA A 388 -11.29 -17.96 35.94
N PRO A 389 -10.94 -18.83 34.96
CA PRO A 389 -9.58 -18.92 34.39
C PRO A 389 -9.19 -17.71 33.54
N ALA A 390 -7.87 -17.45 33.51
CA ALA A 390 -7.24 -16.47 32.63
C ALA A 390 -7.49 -16.85 31.16
N VAL A 391 -7.93 -15.89 30.37
CA VAL A 391 -8.15 -16.08 28.93
C VAL A 391 -6.78 -16.14 28.25
N ASP A 392 -6.52 -17.30 27.68
CA ASP A 392 -5.34 -17.63 26.89
C ASP A 392 -5.31 -16.83 25.57
N ALA A 393 -4.40 -15.86 25.49
CA ALA A 393 -4.14 -15.06 24.29
C ALA A 393 -3.41 -15.86 23.18
N SER A 394 -2.83 -17.02 23.50
CA SER A 394 -2.10 -17.87 22.55
C SER A 394 -3.01 -18.77 21.70
N ASN A 395 -4.27 -18.95 22.10
CA ASN A 395 -5.24 -19.81 21.42
C ASN A 395 -6.22 -19.08 20.48
N ALA A 396 -6.03 -17.80 20.18
CA ALA A 396 -6.84 -17.05 19.20
C ALA A 396 -6.23 -16.95 17.79
N VAL A 397 -5.05 -17.52 17.57
CA VAL A 397 -4.33 -17.44 16.27
C VAL A 397 -3.82 -18.82 15.86
N SER A 398 -4.72 -19.79 15.76
CA SER A 398 -4.41 -21.09 15.16
C SER A 398 -5.50 -21.52 14.18
N ASP A 399 -5.82 -20.65 13.21
CA ASP A 399 -6.51 -21.09 12.00
C ASP A 399 -6.01 -20.27 10.80
N THR A 400 -5.32 -20.98 9.90
CA THR A 400 -4.96 -20.53 8.55
C THR A 400 -6.17 -19.90 7.86
N VAL A 401 -6.07 -18.63 7.45
CA VAL A 401 -7.10 -18.01 6.61
C VAL A 401 -6.78 -18.22 5.14
N SER A 402 -7.60 -19.07 4.51
CA SER A 402 -7.83 -19.06 3.07
C SER A 402 -8.50 -17.74 2.68
N SER A 403 -7.87 -16.96 1.81
CA SER A 403 -8.44 -15.75 1.22
C SER A 403 -9.62 -16.09 0.31
N THR A 404 -10.83 -15.99 0.82
CA THR A 404 -12.03 -15.92 0.00
C THR A 404 -13.06 -15.05 0.71
N GLN A 405 -13.17 -13.79 0.29
CA GLN A 405 -14.41 -13.02 0.08
C GLN A 405 -14.12 -11.49 0.12
N LEU A 406 -13.87 -10.91 -1.05
CA LEU A 406 -13.90 -9.46 -1.31
C LEU A 406 -14.64 -9.26 -2.64
N SER A 407 -15.97 -9.26 -2.58
CA SER A 407 -16.84 -8.92 -3.71
C SER A 407 -17.29 -7.47 -3.57
N GLY A 408 -16.73 -6.57 -4.39
CA GLY A 408 -17.22 -5.20 -4.41
C GLY A 408 -16.36 -4.15 -5.09
N LEU A 409 -15.81 -4.40 -6.29
CA LEU A 409 -15.34 -3.32 -7.18
C LEU A 409 -15.70 -3.65 -8.63
N THR A 410 -16.43 -2.75 -9.27
CA THR A 410 -16.91 -2.86 -10.65
C THR A 410 -15.74 -2.82 -11.64
N GLN A 411 -15.76 -3.79 -12.55
CA GLN A 411 -14.77 -4.11 -13.57
C GLN A 411 -14.58 -3.00 -14.61
N THR A 412 -13.32 -2.63 -14.88
CA THR A 412 -12.82 -2.30 -16.23
C THR A 412 -11.30 -2.49 -16.33
N SER A 413 -10.80 -3.73 -16.25
CA SER A 413 -9.61 -4.21 -17.00
C SER A 413 -9.31 -5.69 -16.71
N PRO A 414 -8.91 -6.51 -17.71
CA PRO A 414 -8.71 -7.95 -17.55
C PRO A 414 -7.53 -8.37 -16.65
N LEU A 415 -6.61 -7.45 -16.31
CA LEU A 415 -5.48 -7.75 -15.40
C LEU A 415 -5.89 -7.82 -13.91
N ALA A 416 -6.94 -7.09 -13.51
CA ALA A 416 -7.37 -7.02 -12.11
C ALA A 416 -8.00 -8.34 -11.59
N ALA A 417 -8.39 -9.24 -12.49
CA ALA A 417 -9.04 -10.51 -12.16
C ALA A 417 -8.06 -11.65 -11.85
N LEU A 418 -6.76 -11.50 -12.14
CA LEU A 418 -5.75 -12.56 -11.92
C LEU A 418 -5.15 -12.57 -10.51
N LEU A 419 -5.33 -11.50 -9.73
CA LEU A 419 -4.57 -11.16 -8.51
C LEU A 419 -5.22 -11.60 -7.17
N ALA A 420 -6.05 -12.66 -7.15
CA ALA A 420 -6.95 -12.93 -6.01
C ALA A 420 -6.84 -14.31 -5.32
N THR A 421 -5.68 -14.99 -5.33
CA THR A 421 -5.54 -16.33 -4.71
C THR A 421 -4.44 -16.44 -3.64
N PRO A 422 -4.68 -17.13 -2.50
CA PRO A 422 -3.73 -17.28 -1.38
C PRO A 422 -2.83 -18.53 -1.52
N ILE A 423 -1.66 -18.50 -0.87
CA ILE A 423 -0.66 -19.60 -0.84
C ILE A 423 -0.48 -20.10 0.61
N SER A 424 -0.19 -21.39 0.80
CA SER A 424 0.08 -22.03 2.11
C SER A 424 1.29 -22.99 2.04
N VAL A 425 2.06 -23.15 3.12
CA VAL A 425 3.26 -24.04 3.20
C VAL A 425 3.32 -24.79 4.56
N PRO A 426 3.63 -26.11 4.62
CA PRO A 426 3.80 -26.87 5.88
C PRO A 426 5.27 -27.24 6.20
N PHE A 427 5.57 -27.53 7.48
CA PHE A 427 6.87 -28.03 7.95
C PHE A 427 6.73 -29.21 8.94
N ASP A 428 7.65 -30.17 8.85
CA ASP A 428 7.83 -31.34 9.73
C ASP A 428 9.25 -31.33 10.34
N LEU A 429 9.40 -31.75 11.60
CA LEU A 429 10.67 -31.76 12.34
C LEU A 429 11.08 -33.18 12.77
N GLU A 430 12.35 -33.56 12.55
CA GLU A 430 12.96 -34.76 13.15
C GLU A 430 14.01 -34.42 14.22
N PRO A 431 14.27 -35.31 15.22
CA PRO A 431 15.05 -34.98 16.41
C PRO A 431 16.45 -35.63 16.43
N VAL A 432 17.50 -34.88 16.81
CA VAL A 432 18.80 -35.50 17.18
C VAL A 432 19.51 -34.81 18.36
N ARG A 433 19.72 -35.66 19.38
CA ARG A 433 20.80 -35.90 20.39
C ARG A 433 21.72 -34.77 20.89
N ILE A 434 21.90 -34.85 22.22
CA ILE A 434 22.77 -34.05 23.09
C ILE A 434 24.07 -34.81 23.43
N VAL A 435 25.19 -34.08 23.57
CA VAL A 435 26.45 -34.53 24.18
C VAL A 435 26.80 -33.59 25.36
N PRO A 436 27.20 -34.09 26.56
CA PRO A 436 27.40 -33.25 27.76
C PRO A 436 28.88 -32.89 28.03
N VAL A 437 29.13 -31.71 28.64
CA VAL A 437 30.43 -31.28 29.20
C VAL A 437 30.25 -30.63 30.60
N GLU A 438 31.31 -30.75 31.38
CA GLU A 438 31.53 -30.75 32.85
C GLU A 438 30.98 -29.59 33.72
N ALA A 439 30.83 -29.90 35.02
CA ALA A 439 29.97 -29.27 36.03
C ALA A 439 30.43 -27.88 36.57
N LEU A 440 29.46 -26.97 36.69
CA LEU A 440 29.54 -25.64 37.34
C LEU A 440 28.37 -25.48 38.31
N THR A 441 28.67 -25.06 39.55
CA THR A 441 27.72 -24.99 40.68
C THR A 441 26.88 -23.71 40.68
N TRP A 442 25.56 -23.85 40.73
CA TRP A 442 24.56 -22.82 41.01
C TRP A 442 24.50 -22.52 42.50
N ARG A 443 24.42 -21.25 42.89
CA ARG A 443 24.15 -20.89 44.28
C ARG A 443 22.64 -20.95 44.53
N GLY A 444 22.17 -22.00 45.19
CA GLY A 444 20.79 -22.22 45.57
C GLY A 444 20.46 -21.63 46.95
N GLN A 445 19.45 -20.78 47.02
CA GLN A 445 18.85 -20.24 48.24
C GLN A 445 17.45 -20.84 48.38
N TYR A 446 17.21 -21.58 49.46
CA TYR A 446 15.99 -22.36 49.70
C TYR A 446 15.18 -21.74 50.84
N PHE A 447 13.86 -21.69 50.70
CA PHE A 447 12.94 -20.99 51.60
C PHE A 447 11.77 -21.90 51.99
N ASN A 448 11.35 -21.88 53.27
CA ASN A 448 10.15 -22.57 53.76
C ASN A 448 8.86 -21.76 53.52
N ASN A 449 8.71 -21.31 52.28
CA ASN A 449 7.51 -20.69 51.73
C ASN A 449 7.60 -20.75 50.21
N ALA A 450 6.47 -20.73 49.51
CA ALA A 450 6.42 -20.72 48.05
C ALA A 450 6.74 -19.37 47.38
N ASN A 451 7.13 -18.32 48.13
CA ASN A 451 7.22 -16.95 47.61
C ASN A 451 8.58 -16.25 47.83
N LEU A 452 9.64 -17.01 48.14
CA LEU A 452 11.00 -16.52 48.34
C LEU A 452 11.12 -15.40 49.40
N GLN A 453 10.24 -15.38 50.40
CA GLN A 453 10.22 -14.36 51.44
C GLN A 453 11.12 -14.70 52.63
N GLY A 454 11.72 -13.66 53.22
CA GLY A 454 12.56 -13.75 54.40
C GLY A 454 13.99 -14.20 54.09
N ASP A 455 14.73 -14.54 55.15
CA ASP A 455 16.06 -15.12 55.00
C ASP A 455 15.94 -16.58 54.51
N PRO A 456 16.82 -17.04 53.60
CA PRO A 456 16.80 -18.42 53.15
C PRO A 456 17.08 -19.36 54.32
N THR A 457 16.27 -20.42 54.41
CA THR A 457 16.43 -21.48 55.41
C THR A 457 17.68 -22.32 55.15
N LEU A 458 18.02 -22.53 53.88
CA LEU A 458 19.23 -23.23 53.46
C LEU A 458 19.87 -22.48 52.28
N VAL A 459 21.19 -22.34 52.29
CA VAL A 459 21.96 -21.88 51.13
C VAL A 459 23.02 -22.94 50.82
N ARG A 460 23.04 -23.43 49.58
CA ARG A 460 24.05 -24.41 49.14
C ARG A 460 24.39 -24.24 47.66
N ASP A 461 25.45 -24.91 47.26
CA ASP A 461 25.89 -24.94 45.87
C ASP A 461 25.41 -26.23 45.19
N ASP A 462 24.71 -26.10 44.07
CA ASP A 462 24.10 -27.19 43.30
C ASP A 462 24.81 -27.36 41.95
N ALA A 463 25.44 -28.50 41.67
CA ALA A 463 26.24 -28.72 40.45
C ALA A 463 25.44 -28.58 39.14
N ALA A 464 24.12 -28.73 39.20
CA ALA A 464 23.17 -28.45 38.13
C ALA A 464 21.77 -28.26 38.77
N ILE A 465 20.88 -27.53 38.09
CA ILE A 465 19.45 -27.56 38.41
C ILE A 465 18.85 -28.72 37.64
N ASN A 466 18.82 -29.89 38.29
CA ASN A 466 18.27 -31.12 37.74
C ASN A 466 17.74 -31.99 38.88
N PHE A 467 16.67 -31.49 39.50
CA PHE A 467 16.08 -32.06 40.70
C PHE A 467 14.72 -32.66 40.40
N ASP A 468 14.49 -33.85 40.96
CA ASP A 468 13.20 -34.53 41.04
C ASP A 468 13.11 -35.05 42.48
N TRP A 469 12.32 -34.36 43.30
CA TRP A 469 12.16 -34.68 44.72
C TRP A 469 10.94 -35.57 44.96
N GLY A 470 10.13 -35.86 43.93
CA GLY A 470 8.84 -36.52 44.11
C GLY A 470 7.98 -35.79 45.14
N GLU A 471 7.33 -36.54 46.04
CA GLU A 471 6.58 -35.98 47.18
C GLU A 471 7.48 -35.58 48.39
N GLY A 472 8.78 -35.37 48.15
CA GLY A 472 9.79 -35.12 49.18
C GLY A 472 10.33 -33.68 49.17
N SER A 473 11.28 -33.39 50.06
CA SER A 473 11.91 -32.07 50.16
C SER A 473 13.38 -32.04 49.69
N PRO A 474 13.92 -30.86 49.34
CA PRO A 474 15.34 -30.70 48.97
C PRO A 474 16.37 -31.01 50.07
N SER A 475 15.93 -31.00 51.34
CA SER A 475 16.72 -31.19 52.57
C SER A 475 15.79 -31.40 53.77
N PRO A 476 16.19 -32.10 54.85
CA PRO A 476 15.41 -32.20 56.08
C PRO A 476 15.05 -30.87 56.76
N GLU A 477 15.75 -29.79 56.42
CA GLU A 477 15.51 -28.42 56.93
C GLU A 477 14.43 -27.67 56.13
N ILE A 478 14.09 -28.19 54.94
CA ILE A 478 13.08 -27.66 54.05
C ILE A 478 11.82 -28.53 54.12
N SER A 479 10.66 -27.90 54.22
CA SER A 479 9.36 -28.57 54.18
C SER A 479 9.17 -29.38 52.89
N ALA A 480 8.44 -30.50 52.94
CA ALA A 480 8.10 -31.29 51.75
C ALA A 480 7.21 -30.48 50.79
N ASP A 481 6.27 -29.73 51.35
CA ASP A 481 5.36 -28.87 50.63
C ASP A 481 5.63 -27.39 50.97
N ASN A 482 5.14 -26.47 50.12
CA ASN A 482 5.21 -25.03 50.32
C ASN A 482 6.64 -24.51 50.55
N PHE A 483 7.53 -24.77 49.61
CA PHE A 483 8.90 -24.26 49.60
C PHE A 483 9.25 -23.58 48.28
N SER A 484 10.32 -22.80 48.26
CA SER A 484 10.82 -22.17 47.04
C SER A 484 12.33 -22.10 47.02
N VAL A 485 12.89 -21.94 45.81
CA VAL A 485 14.32 -21.93 45.58
C VAL A 485 14.68 -20.83 44.60
N ARG A 486 15.76 -20.10 44.88
CA ARG A 486 16.42 -19.18 43.95
C ARG A 486 17.83 -19.70 43.67
N TRP A 487 18.10 -20.06 42.44
CA TRP A 487 19.43 -20.38 41.94
C TRP A 487 19.99 -19.21 41.14
N THR A 488 21.23 -18.83 41.43
CA THR A 488 21.98 -17.83 40.64
C THR A 488 23.33 -18.40 40.20
N THR A 489 23.76 -18.00 39.01
CA THR A 489 25.10 -18.24 38.49
C THR A 489 25.52 -17.06 37.62
N SER A 490 26.81 -16.78 37.55
CA SER A 490 27.38 -15.95 36.49
C SER A 490 28.23 -16.85 35.60
N ARG A 491 28.04 -16.81 34.29
CA ARG A 491 28.76 -17.66 33.33
C ARG A 491 29.30 -16.83 32.20
N GLU A 492 30.56 -17.06 31.86
CA GLU A 492 31.09 -16.54 30.61
C GLU A 492 30.54 -17.41 29.48
N LEU A 493 29.72 -16.82 28.61
CA LEU A 493 29.16 -17.50 27.45
C LEU A 493 29.76 -16.92 26.16
N PRO A 494 30.10 -17.78 25.18
CA PRO A 494 30.39 -17.33 23.82
C PRO A 494 29.22 -16.51 23.25
N ALA A 495 29.50 -15.58 22.35
CA ALA A 495 28.45 -14.88 21.62
C ALA A 495 27.59 -15.88 20.82
N GLY A 496 26.27 -15.70 20.84
CA GLY A 496 25.35 -16.54 20.07
C GLY A 496 23.94 -16.51 20.63
N THR A 497 23.01 -17.13 19.90
CA THR A 497 21.66 -17.37 20.38
C THR A 497 21.65 -18.63 21.26
N TYR A 498 21.07 -18.56 22.46
CA TYR A 498 20.96 -19.67 23.40
C TYR A 498 19.50 -19.97 23.70
N ARG A 499 19.14 -21.24 23.55
CA ARG A 499 17.87 -21.81 23.95
C ARG A 499 17.93 -22.27 25.40
N PHE A 500 17.07 -21.71 26.24
CA PHE A 500 16.85 -22.12 27.62
C PHE A 500 15.59 -23.00 27.69
N SER A 501 15.64 -24.08 28.47
CA SER A 501 14.52 -25.02 28.69
C SER A 501 14.32 -25.22 30.20
N VAL A 502 13.13 -24.99 30.73
CA VAL A 502 12.80 -25.11 32.16
C VAL A 502 11.70 -26.14 32.33
N TRP A 503 11.98 -27.27 32.99
CA TRP A 503 10.99 -28.30 33.29
C TRP A 503 10.72 -28.34 34.79
N VAL A 504 9.51 -27.97 35.19
CA VAL A 504 9.16 -27.72 36.60
C VAL A 504 7.79 -28.25 36.96
N ASP A 505 7.64 -28.64 38.22
CA ASP A 505 6.42 -28.98 38.95
C ASP A 505 6.69 -28.45 40.37
N ASP A 506 6.13 -27.35 40.86
CA ASP A 506 5.01 -26.58 40.29
C ASP A 506 5.39 -25.50 39.26
N GLY A 507 6.14 -24.46 39.66
CA GLY A 507 6.33 -23.25 38.83
C GLY A 507 7.70 -22.57 38.96
N ALA A 508 8.09 -21.77 37.96
CA ALA A 508 9.42 -21.13 37.92
C ALA A 508 9.50 -19.83 37.11
N ARG A 509 10.58 -19.06 37.36
CA ARG A 509 10.98 -17.87 36.61
C ARG A 509 12.45 -17.93 36.22
N LEU A 510 12.80 -17.61 34.98
CA LEU A 510 14.18 -17.56 34.50
C LEU A 510 14.55 -16.14 34.08
N PHE A 511 15.68 -15.65 34.56
CA PHE A 511 16.27 -14.38 34.18
C PHE A 511 17.66 -14.59 33.56
N VAL A 512 17.98 -13.80 32.54
CA VAL A 512 19.31 -13.69 31.94
C VAL A 512 19.68 -12.21 31.87
N ASP A 513 20.80 -11.82 32.49
CA ASP A 513 21.23 -10.42 32.69
C ASP A 513 20.16 -9.52 33.29
N ASP A 514 19.47 -10.06 34.31
CA ASP A 514 18.33 -9.44 35.01
C ASP A 514 17.07 -9.21 34.15
N VAL A 515 17.07 -9.66 32.89
CA VAL A 515 15.88 -9.71 32.02
C VAL A 515 15.11 -11.01 32.27
N LEU A 516 13.82 -10.93 32.57
CA LEU A 516 12.93 -12.10 32.75
C LEU A 516 12.60 -12.72 31.39
N VAL A 517 13.09 -13.93 31.13
CA VAL A 517 12.96 -14.62 29.84
C VAL A 517 11.96 -15.80 29.86
N ILE A 518 11.62 -16.31 31.06
CA ILE A 518 10.52 -17.25 31.29
C ILE A 518 9.83 -16.83 32.59
N ASP A 519 8.52 -16.56 32.55
CA ASP A 519 7.72 -16.31 33.75
C ASP A 519 6.54 -17.28 33.87
N GLN A 520 6.70 -18.30 34.69
CA GLN A 520 5.73 -19.39 34.88
C GLN A 520 5.59 -19.73 36.37
N TRP A 521 5.36 -18.70 37.19
CA TRP A 521 5.14 -18.85 38.63
C TRP A 521 3.71 -19.34 38.96
N LEU A 522 3.34 -20.51 38.46
CA LEU A 522 1.99 -21.08 38.57
C LEU A 522 2.02 -22.52 39.06
N GLU A 523 1.18 -22.82 40.06
CA GLU A 523 0.92 -24.17 40.56
C GLU A 523 0.37 -25.07 39.45
N GLY A 524 0.74 -26.34 39.48
CA GLY A 524 0.23 -27.36 38.59
C GLY A 524 1.32 -28.30 38.09
N PRO A 525 0.91 -29.41 37.45
CA PRO A 525 1.76 -30.55 37.18
C PRO A 525 2.96 -30.20 36.29
N ALA A 526 3.94 -31.11 36.27
CA ALA A 526 5.17 -31.00 35.50
C ALA A 526 5.00 -30.46 34.06
N ARG A 527 5.62 -29.31 33.76
CA ARG A 527 5.57 -28.59 32.46
C ARG A 527 6.95 -28.13 32.00
N ASN A 528 7.19 -28.18 30.69
CA ASN A 528 8.45 -27.73 30.08
C ASN A 528 8.25 -26.44 29.27
N TYR A 529 9.09 -25.45 29.52
CA TYR A 529 9.07 -24.13 28.89
C TYR A 529 10.39 -23.85 28.16
N VAL A 530 10.33 -23.20 27.00
CA VAL A 530 11.52 -22.97 26.15
C VAL A 530 11.54 -21.53 25.64
N THR A 531 12.71 -20.88 25.62
CA THR A 531 12.92 -19.54 25.06
C THR A 531 14.32 -19.40 24.44
N ASP A 532 14.49 -18.52 23.45
CA ASP A 532 15.76 -18.23 22.78
C ASP A 532 16.25 -16.81 23.11
N VAL A 533 17.50 -16.67 23.53
CA VAL A 533 18.10 -15.40 23.97
C VAL A 533 19.39 -15.14 23.20
N ASN A 534 19.52 -13.95 22.61
CA ASN A 534 20.75 -13.54 21.93
C ASN A 534 21.73 -12.95 22.96
N LEU A 535 22.90 -13.57 23.10
CA LEU A 535 23.92 -13.14 24.04
C LEU A 535 25.13 -12.59 23.30
N VAL A 536 25.62 -11.45 23.78
CA VAL A 536 26.95 -10.93 23.41
C VAL A 536 28.02 -11.84 24.01
N ARG A 537 29.27 -11.76 23.55
CA ARG A 537 30.36 -12.45 24.25
C ARG A 537 30.60 -11.79 25.61
N GLY A 538 30.57 -12.56 26.69
CA GLY A 538 30.96 -12.04 27.99
C GLY A 538 30.40 -12.82 29.17
N LEU A 539 30.51 -12.22 30.35
CA LEU A 539 29.95 -12.73 31.58
C LEU A 539 28.46 -12.39 31.63
N HIS A 540 27.61 -13.41 31.78
CA HIS A 540 26.17 -13.28 31.89
C HIS A 540 25.67 -13.78 33.24
N ASN A 541 24.73 -13.06 33.83
CA ASN A 541 24.05 -13.47 35.06
C ASN A 541 22.81 -14.28 34.71
N ILE A 542 22.68 -15.51 35.22
CA ILE A 542 21.51 -16.36 35.00
C ILE A 542 20.90 -16.68 36.36
N ARG A 543 19.59 -16.44 36.50
CA ARG A 543 18.84 -16.70 37.74
C ARG A 543 17.60 -17.53 37.43
N LEU A 544 17.47 -18.69 38.04
CA LEU A 544 16.22 -19.46 38.05
C LEU A 544 15.61 -19.37 39.44
N GLU A 545 14.35 -19.00 39.50
CA GLU A 545 13.52 -19.12 40.69
C GLU A 545 12.51 -20.24 40.47
N TYR A 546 12.14 -20.95 41.52
CA TYR A 546 11.18 -22.06 41.51
C TYR A 546 10.38 -22.11 42.82
N PHE A 547 9.16 -22.64 42.78
CA PHE A 547 8.42 -23.01 43.97
C PHE A 547 7.67 -24.33 43.83
N GLU A 548 7.35 -24.88 44.99
CA GLU A 548 6.49 -26.04 45.20
C GLU A 548 5.41 -25.68 46.21
N THR A 549 4.18 -26.12 45.94
CA THR A 549 3.02 -25.91 46.80
C THR A 549 2.53 -27.20 47.44
N GLU A 550 2.22 -28.24 46.66
CA GLU A 550 1.81 -29.55 47.15
C GLU A 550 2.07 -30.66 46.14
N GLY A 551 2.46 -31.85 46.61
CA GLY A 551 2.56 -33.02 45.75
C GLY A 551 3.94 -33.21 45.15
N PHE A 552 4.06 -33.29 43.83
CA PHE A 552 5.29 -33.70 43.16
C PHE A 552 6.18 -32.49 42.85
N ALA A 553 7.37 -32.45 43.45
CA ALA A 553 8.34 -31.39 43.25
C ALA A 553 9.43 -31.75 42.22
N LEU A 554 9.50 -31.00 41.12
CA LEU A 554 10.44 -31.15 40.00
C LEU A 554 11.02 -29.79 39.59
N ALA A 555 12.34 -29.70 39.40
CA ALA A 555 12.98 -28.51 38.84
C ALA A 555 14.22 -28.84 38.01
N GLN A 556 14.17 -28.58 36.70
CA GLN A 556 15.27 -28.81 35.77
C GLN A 556 15.48 -27.61 34.83
N LEU A 557 16.74 -27.26 34.55
CA LEU A 557 17.11 -26.21 33.59
C LEU A 557 18.15 -26.72 32.58
N GLY A 558 17.82 -26.59 31.29
CA GLY A 558 18.71 -26.81 30.16
C GLY A 558 19.07 -25.49 29.46
N VAL A 559 20.31 -25.41 28.95
CA VAL A 559 20.79 -24.28 28.13
C VAL A 559 21.55 -24.86 26.94
N SER A 560 21.26 -24.43 25.72
CA SER A 560 21.91 -24.91 24.50
C SER A 560 22.07 -23.81 23.47
N ALA A 561 23.19 -23.77 22.74
CA ALA A 561 23.36 -22.83 21.63
C ALA A 561 22.45 -23.21 20.45
N VAL A 562 21.78 -22.23 19.86
CA VAL A 562 21.00 -22.39 18.63
C VAL A 562 21.95 -22.26 17.45
N ASN A 563 22.22 -23.39 16.79
CA ASN A 563 23.16 -23.47 15.66
C ASN A 563 22.47 -23.43 14.28
N ALA A 564 21.15 -23.25 14.25
CA ALA A 564 20.37 -23.20 13.01
C ALA A 564 19.99 -21.74 12.68
N PHE A 565 20.42 -21.29 11.51
CA PHE A 565 20.13 -19.95 10.98
C PHE A 565 19.30 -20.11 9.71
N PRO A 566 17.95 -20.12 9.79
CA PRO A 566 17.08 -20.32 8.62
C PRO A 566 17.19 -19.20 7.57
N GLY A 567 17.61 -18.01 7.99
CA GLY A 567 18.01 -16.90 7.13
C GLY A 567 19.53 -16.87 6.93
N TRP A 568 20.10 -15.70 7.14
CA TRP A 568 21.52 -15.43 7.18
C TRP A 568 22.07 -15.61 8.58
N GLN A 569 23.15 -16.37 8.70
CA GLN A 569 23.99 -16.31 9.90
C GLN A 569 24.83 -15.04 9.83
N ALA A 570 24.44 -14.04 10.60
CA ALA A 570 25.13 -12.77 10.74
C ALA A 570 26.11 -12.82 11.92
N ALA A 571 27.36 -12.42 11.71
CA ALA A 571 28.39 -12.33 12.73
C ALA A 571 29.00 -10.92 12.70
N TYR A 572 28.92 -10.19 13.82
CA TYR A 572 29.38 -8.80 13.95
C TYR A 572 30.66 -8.69 14.78
N PHE A 573 31.57 -7.80 14.42
CA PHE A 573 32.89 -7.62 15.02
C PHE A 573 33.14 -6.15 15.35
N ASN A 574 33.87 -5.87 16.45
CA ASN A 574 34.24 -4.52 16.91
C ASN A 574 35.50 -3.94 16.26
N ASN A 575 35.80 -4.38 15.05
CA ASN A 575 36.92 -3.89 14.25
C ASN A 575 36.53 -3.96 12.78
N ALA A 576 37.20 -3.21 11.91
CA ALA A 576 36.91 -3.18 10.48
C ALA A 576 37.48 -4.39 9.71
N GLU A 577 38.23 -5.27 10.36
CA GLU A 577 39.03 -6.33 9.74
C GLU A 577 38.48 -7.75 9.95
N LEU A 578 37.32 -7.92 10.57
CA LEU A 578 36.71 -9.21 10.92
C LEU A 578 37.63 -10.10 11.77
N GLN A 579 38.43 -9.48 12.63
CA GLN A 579 39.39 -10.18 13.50
C GLN A 579 38.76 -10.58 14.83
N GLY A 580 39.22 -11.70 15.36
CA GLY A 580 38.80 -12.23 16.66
C GLY A 580 37.45 -12.94 16.61
N GLU A 581 36.91 -13.21 17.80
CA GLU A 581 35.56 -13.77 17.93
C GLU A 581 34.51 -12.68 17.69
N PRO A 582 33.39 -12.99 17.01
CA PRO A 582 32.31 -12.04 16.85
C PRO A 582 31.71 -11.63 18.19
N MET A 583 31.29 -10.37 18.28
CA MET A 583 30.56 -9.83 19.42
C MET A 583 29.13 -10.37 19.50
N VAL A 584 28.49 -10.54 18.34
CA VAL A 584 27.11 -11.01 18.21
C VAL A 584 27.06 -11.97 17.01
N VAL A 585 26.41 -13.11 17.18
CA VAL A 585 26.01 -14.01 16.10
C VAL A 585 24.50 -14.20 16.15
N ARG A 586 23.79 -13.90 15.07
CA ARG A 586 22.31 -13.98 15.02
C ARG A 586 21.78 -14.38 13.65
N ASN A 587 20.51 -14.74 13.61
CA ASN A 587 19.79 -14.98 12.36
C ASN A 587 19.21 -13.67 11.80
N GLU A 588 19.39 -13.42 10.50
CA GLU A 588 18.83 -12.26 9.80
C GLU A 588 18.13 -12.69 8.51
N ASN A 589 17.00 -12.07 8.17
CA ASN A 589 16.17 -12.57 7.06
C ASN A 589 16.66 -12.09 5.68
N ASP A 590 17.27 -10.91 5.63
CA ASP A 590 17.72 -10.21 4.43
C ASP A 590 19.05 -9.47 4.67
N LEU A 591 19.64 -8.93 3.60
CA LEU A 591 20.84 -8.06 3.67
C LEU A 591 20.50 -6.69 3.09
N ASN A 592 19.68 -5.94 3.84
CA ASN A 592 19.20 -4.62 3.45
C ASN A 592 19.28 -3.66 4.66
N TYR A 593 20.48 -3.14 4.87
CA TYR A 593 20.81 -2.29 6.01
C TYR A 593 21.18 -0.88 5.56
N ILE A 594 20.57 0.12 6.18
CA ILE A 594 21.04 1.50 6.17
C ILE A 594 21.16 1.94 7.63
N TRP A 595 22.34 1.71 8.20
CA TRP A 595 22.65 2.06 9.58
C TRP A 595 22.85 3.57 9.76
N GLY A 596 23.27 4.29 8.71
CA GLY A 596 23.67 5.70 8.86
C GLY A 596 24.79 5.81 9.90
N LEU A 597 24.60 6.66 10.90
CA LEU A 597 25.56 6.83 12.00
C LEU A 597 25.39 5.81 13.13
N GLN A 598 24.36 4.96 13.08
CA GLN A 598 24.04 4.02 14.15
C GLN A 598 24.90 2.75 14.14
N ALA A 599 24.87 2.05 15.29
CA ALA A 599 25.36 0.69 15.42
C ALA A 599 24.44 -0.32 14.72
N PRO A 600 24.98 -1.43 14.19
CA PRO A 600 24.18 -2.39 13.45
C PRO A 600 23.26 -3.22 14.35
N VAL A 601 23.71 -3.47 15.58
CA VAL A 601 23.00 -4.19 16.64
C VAL A 601 23.50 -3.68 17.99
N VAL A 602 22.64 -3.80 19.01
CA VAL A 602 23.03 -3.51 20.40
C VAL A 602 24.27 -4.32 20.78
N GLY A 603 25.24 -3.65 21.42
CA GLY A 603 26.51 -4.25 21.84
C GLY A 603 27.63 -4.19 20.80
N VAL A 604 27.35 -3.82 19.55
CA VAL A 604 28.37 -3.56 18.52
C VAL A 604 28.62 -2.05 18.44
N PRO A 605 29.88 -1.58 18.25
CA PRO A 605 30.17 -0.16 18.06
C PRO A 605 29.47 0.44 16.84
N SER A 606 29.12 1.73 16.90
CA SER A 606 28.58 2.48 15.76
C SER A 606 29.61 2.81 14.68
N GLU A 607 30.89 2.77 15.04
CA GLU A 607 32.03 3.03 14.16
C GLU A 607 33.09 1.94 14.34
N ASN A 608 33.94 1.77 13.32
CA ASN A 608 35.00 0.78 13.30
C ASN A 608 34.49 -0.64 13.61
N PHE A 609 33.44 -1.07 12.89
CA PHE A 609 32.88 -2.41 12.99
C PHE A 609 32.94 -3.12 11.64
N SER A 610 32.78 -4.44 11.67
CA SER A 610 32.60 -5.26 10.47
C SER A 610 31.60 -6.36 10.73
N ALA A 611 31.09 -6.94 9.66
CA ALA A 611 30.10 -7.99 9.73
C ALA A 611 30.29 -9.01 8.62
N ARG A 612 29.93 -10.26 8.90
CA ARG A 612 29.94 -11.38 7.97
C ARG A 612 28.59 -12.06 7.99
N TRP A 613 28.01 -12.25 6.82
CA TRP A 613 26.79 -13.02 6.62
C TRP A 613 27.07 -14.23 5.78
N THR A 614 26.52 -15.37 6.20
CA THR A 614 26.59 -16.61 5.43
C THR A 614 25.22 -17.26 5.34
N ARG A 615 24.86 -17.73 4.15
CA ARG A 615 23.63 -18.48 3.90
C ARG A 615 23.78 -19.39 2.69
N ASN A 616 23.07 -20.51 2.67
CA ASN A 616 22.85 -21.27 1.46
C ASN A 616 21.58 -20.77 0.76
N VAL A 617 21.70 -20.33 -0.49
CA VAL A 617 20.60 -19.80 -1.30
C VAL A 617 20.37 -20.75 -2.48
N SER A 618 19.11 -21.08 -2.75
CA SER A 618 18.77 -21.87 -3.93
C SER A 618 18.62 -20.97 -5.16
N PHE A 619 19.37 -21.27 -6.21
CA PHE A 619 19.29 -20.59 -7.51
C PHE A 619 18.67 -21.52 -8.55
N GLU A 620 18.03 -20.93 -9.56
CA GLU A 620 17.74 -21.63 -10.81
C GLU A 620 18.99 -21.66 -11.69
N ALA A 621 18.98 -22.51 -12.72
CA ALA A 621 20.10 -22.57 -13.66
C ALA A 621 20.14 -21.31 -14.53
N ASN A 622 20.90 -20.30 -14.10
CA ASN A 622 21.13 -19.07 -14.86
C ASN A 622 22.43 -18.37 -14.41
N ALA A 623 22.93 -17.43 -15.20
CA ALA A 623 23.86 -16.43 -14.70
C ALA A 623 23.06 -15.34 -13.98
N TYR A 624 23.63 -14.75 -12.94
CA TYR A 624 22.97 -13.74 -12.11
C TYR A 624 23.81 -12.48 -12.02
N ARG A 625 23.17 -11.31 -11.95
CA ARG A 625 23.82 -10.06 -11.59
C ARG A 625 23.57 -9.78 -10.13
N PHE A 626 24.63 -9.73 -9.33
CA PHE A 626 24.60 -9.16 -7.99
C PHE A 626 24.76 -7.64 -8.09
N SER A 627 23.93 -6.91 -7.34
CA SER A 627 24.03 -5.48 -7.13
C SER A 627 24.17 -5.23 -5.64
N VAL A 628 25.26 -4.59 -5.25
CA VAL A 628 25.61 -4.28 -3.87
C VAL A 628 25.72 -2.78 -3.72
N GLU A 629 24.76 -2.18 -3.04
CA GLU A 629 24.82 -0.79 -2.61
C GLU A 629 25.48 -0.74 -1.23
N VAL A 630 26.58 0.00 -1.10
CA VAL A 630 27.39 -0.02 0.12
C VAL A 630 27.94 1.37 0.46
N ALA A 631 27.79 1.76 1.73
CA ALA A 631 28.58 2.81 2.38
C ALA A 631 29.45 2.15 3.46
N GLY A 632 30.74 2.01 3.17
CA GLY A 632 31.66 1.07 3.83
C GLY A 632 32.44 0.20 2.83
N GLY A 633 33.20 -0.78 3.30
CA GLY A 633 33.82 -1.80 2.44
C GLY A 633 32.92 -3.02 2.28
N VAL A 634 32.99 -3.71 1.14
CA VAL A 634 32.25 -4.95 0.90
C VAL A 634 33.07 -6.00 0.18
N ARG A 635 32.80 -7.26 0.51
CA ARG A 635 33.21 -8.41 -0.30
C ARG A 635 32.06 -9.39 -0.44
N LEU A 636 31.99 -10.04 -1.58
CA LEU A 636 30.95 -11.03 -1.88
C LEU A 636 31.58 -12.31 -2.45
N TRP A 637 31.21 -13.46 -1.90
CA TRP A 637 31.60 -14.78 -2.39
C TRP A 637 30.40 -15.63 -2.72
N LEU A 638 30.55 -16.44 -3.76
CA LEU A 638 29.62 -17.49 -4.14
C LEU A 638 30.40 -18.81 -4.26
N ASP A 639 29.96 -19.85 -3.55
CA ASP A 639 30.62 -21.16 -3.47
C ASP A 639 32.11 -21.08 -3.13
N GLY A 640 32.47 -20.11 -2.27
CA GLY A 640 33.85 -19.85 -1.86
C GLY A 640 34.68 -19.06 -2.89
N GLN A 641 34.16 -18.79 -4.09
CA GLN A 641 34.79 -17.92 -5.06
C GLN A 641 34.49 -16.45 -4.75
N LEU A 642 35.53 -15.62 -4.61
CA LEU A 642 35.40 -14.17 -4.45
C LEU A 642 34.93 -13.54 -5.77
N LEU A 643 33.74 -12.96 -5.76
CA LEU A 643 33.15 -12.28 -6.93
C LEU A 643 33.40 -10.77 -6.89
N LEU A 644 33.25 -10.15 -5.72
CA LEU A 644 33.45 -8.71 -5.52
C LEU A 644 34.42 -8.49 -4.36
N ASP A 645 35.47 -7.70 -4.59
CA ASP A 645 36.40 -7.25 -3.55
C ASP A 645 36.58 -5.74 -3.60
N ASP A 646 35.83 -5.05 -2.75
CA ASP A 646 35.94 -3.61 -2.55
C ASP A 646 35.98 -3.32 -1.04
N TRP A 647 37.03 -3.82 -0.37
CA TRP A 647 37.23 -3.70 1.08
C TRP A 647 37.68 -2.30 1.54
N VAL A 648 37.31 -1.26 0.80
CA VAL A 648 37.61 0.12 1.14
C VAL A 648 36.38 0.77 1.75
N SER A 649 36.50 1.24 2.99
CA SER A 649 35.48 2.07 3.63
C SER A 649 35.38 3.40 2.89
N ALA A 650 34.26 3.61 2.18
CA ALA A 650 34.02 4.77 1.34
C ALA A 650 32.53 5.16 1.39
N PRO A 651 32.18 6.39 0.94
CA PRO A 651 30.79 6.81 0.80
C PRO A 651 29.97 5.87 -0.10
N VAL A 652 28.66 6.09 -0.16
CA VAL A 652 27.76 5.18 -0.88
C VAL A 652 28.19 4.99 -2.32
N ARG A 653 28.10 3.75 -2.75
CA ARG A 653 28.30 3.37 -4.15
C ARG A 653 27.59 2.06 -4.42
N VAL A 654 27.20 1.90 -5.68
CA VAL A 654 26.73 0.61 -6.18
C VAL A 654 27.90 -0.14 -6.81
N ARG A 655 27.97 -1.45 -6.54
CA ARG A 655 28.87 -2.40 -7.17
C ARG A 655 28.05 -3.50 -7.79
N THR A 656 28.28 -3.75 -9.07
CA THR A 656 27.67 -4.86 -9.78
C THR A 656 28.72 -5.90 -10.13
N VAL A 657 28.33 -7.16 -10.01
CA VAL A 657 29.15 -8.29 -10.48
C VAL A 657 28.25 -9.36 -11.04
N ASP A 658 28.62 -9.90 -12.20
CA ASP A 658 27.90 -10.99 -12.85
C ASP A 658 28.54 -12.32 -12.45
N THR A 659 27.71 -13.32 -12.15
CA THR A 659 28.16 -14.68 -11.91
C THR A 659 28.44 -15.40 -13.23
N PRO A 660 29.29 -16.44 -13.22
CA PRO A 660 29.21 -17.51 -14.21
C PRO A 660 27.80 -18.13 -14.23
N LEU A 661 27.50 -18.91 -15.27
CA LEU A 661 26.26 -19.71 -15.32
C LEU A 661 26.22 -20.66 -14.11
N LEU A 662 25.24 -20.46 -13.24
CA LEU A 662 25.00 -21.32 -12.08
C LEU A 662 24.19 -22.54 -12.50
N THR A 663 24.42 -23.66 -11.81
CA THR A 663 23.53 -24.82 -11.88
C THR A 663 22.31 -24.59 -11.01
N ALA A 664 21.17 -25.20 -11.33
CA ALA A 664 20.04 -25.16 -10.41
C ALA A 664 20.41 -25.91 -9.11
N GLY A 665 20.11 -25.31 -7.96
CA GLY A 665 20.39 -25.91 -6.65
C GLY A 665 20.87 -24.93 -5.61
N SER A 666 21.37 -25.46 -4.50
CA SER A 666 21.84 -24.68 -3.36
C SER A 666 23.28 -24.21 -3.56
N HIS A 667 23.53 -22.91 -3.39
CA HIS A 667 24.83 -22.27 -3.48
C HIS A 667 25.16 -21.52 -2.20
N ALA A 668 26.42 -21.57 -1.78
CA ALA A 668 26.88 -20.92 -0.55
C ALA A 668 27.20 -19.45 -0.83
N LEU A 669 26.46 -18.53 -0.21
CA LEU A 669 26.65 -17.10 -0.33
C LEU A 669 27.30 -16.57 0.94
N ARG A 670 28.38 -15.79 0.79
CA ARG A 670 29.01 -15.04 1.88
C ARG A 670 29.10 -13.58 1.50
N VAL A 671 28.69 -12.70 2.39
CA VAL A 671 28.89 -11.26 2.27
C VAL A 671 29.68 -10.80 3.48
N GLU A 672 30.68 -9.96 3.27
CA GLU A 672 31.42 -9.30 4.33
C GLU A 672 31.31 -7.79 4.15
N TYR A 673 31.23 -7.06 5.25
CA TYR A 673 31.11 -5.61 5.29
C TYR A 673 32.07 -5.02 6.30
N ASN A 674 32.63 -3.84 6.02
CA ASN A 674 33.31 -3.02 7.02
C ASN A 674 32.81 -1.58 7.03
N LYS A 675 32.91 -0.96 8.19
CA LYS A 675 32.71 0.46 8.39
C LYS A 675 33.81 1.00 9.29
N SER A 676 34.63 1.91 8.76
CA SER A 676 35.64 2.60 9.59
C SER A 676 35.08 3.82 10.30
N SER A 677 34.27 4.62 9.60
CA SER A 677 33.77 5.93 10.03
C SER A 677 32.64 6.40 9.10
N GLY A 678 31.63 7.11 9.60
CA GLY A 678 30.64 7.83 8.77
C GLY A 678 29.33 7.08 8.58
N ASN A 679 28.66 7.21 7.43
CA ASN A 679 27.42 6.49 7.18
C ASN A 679 27.69 5.03 6.82
N GLY A 680 26.96 4.11 7.46
CA GLY A 680 26.99 2.70 7.16
C GLY A 680 25.75 2.26 6.37
N ALA A 681 25.96 1.56 5.26
CA ALA A 681 24.87 0.93 4.50
C ALA A 681 25.39 -0.32 3.78
N LEU A 682 24.55 -1.35 3.70
CA LEU A 682 24.77 -2.55 2.92
C LEU A 682 23.43 -3.05 2.40
N ARG A 683 23.24 -3.04 1.09
CA ARG A 683 22.10 -3.66 0.45
C ARG A 683 22.58 -4.58 -0.66
N VAL A 684 22.23 -5.86 -0.57
CA VAL A 684 22.63 -6.90 -1.53
C VAL A 684 21.39 -7.42 -2.24
N ARG A 685 21.36 -7.26 -3.56
CA ARG A 685 20.31 -7.81 -4.44
C ARG A 685 20.94 -8.68 -5.51
N TRP A 686 20.19 -9.64 -6.03
CA TRP A 686 20.57 -10.35 -7.25
C TRP A 686 19.36 -10.63 -8.13
N ALA A 687 19.58 -10.61 -9.43
CA ALA A 687 18.58 -10.96 -10.43
C ALA A 687 19.19 -11.90 -11.47
N PRO A 688 18.42 -12.85 -12.04
CA PRO A 688 18.90 -13.61 -13.18
C PRO A 688 19.25 -12.62 -14.29
N LEU A 689 20.40 -12.82 -14.94
CA LEU A 689 20.68 -12.14 -16.18
C LEU A 689 19.62 -12.63 -17.17
N THR A 690 18.70 -11.73 -17.50
CA THR A 690 17.72 -12.01 -18.53
C THR A 690 18.49 -12.15 -19.84
N THR A 691 18.52 -13.35 -20.42
CA THR A 691 18.56 -13.43 -21.88
C THR A 691 17.37 -12.60 -22.33
N PRO A 692 17.55 -11.48 -23.03
CA PRO A 692 16.43 -10.61 -23.38
C PRO A 692 15.39 -11.48 -24.06
N VAL A 693 14.21 -11.59 -23.45
CA VAL A 693 13.07 -12.23 -24.08
C VAL A 693 12.78 -11.36 -25.30
N LEU A 694 13.16 -11.86 -26.46
CA LEU A 694 12.90 -11.20 -27.72
C LEU A 694 11.38 -11.18 -27.93
N VAL A 695 10.72 -10.10 -27.51
CA VAL A 695 9.32 -9.85 -27.86
C VAL A 695 9.25 -9.82 -29.39
N PRO A 696 8.55 -10.77 -30.03
CA PRO A 696 8.53 -10.84 -31.49
C PRO A 696 7.85 -9.60 -32.09
N PRO A 697 8.11 -9.27 -33.36
CA PRO A 697 7.46 -8.15 -34.03
C PRO A 697 5.93 -8.33 -34.08
N THR A 698 5.19 -7.24 -34.22
CA THR A 698 3.73 -7.26 -34.45
C THR A 698 3.45 -7.09 -35.94
N ALA A 699 2.82 -8.09 -36.56
CA ALA A 699 2.39 -8.04 -37.96
C ALA A 699 0.98 -7.41 -38.06
N VAL A 700 0.83 -6.37 -38.87
CA VAL A 700 -0.45 -5.70 -39.17
C VAL A 700 -0.65 -5.72 -40.67
N VAL A 701 -1.79 -6.25 -41.13
CA VAL A 701 -2.17 -6.30 -42.55
C VAL A 701 -3.42 -5.47 -42.81
N THR A 702 -3.37 -4.59 -43.80
CA THR A 702 -4.54 -3.89 -44.36
C THR A 702 -4.58 -4.06 -45.87
N GLY A 703 -5.74 -4.00 -46.51
CA GLY A 703 -5.86 -4.16 -47.96
C GLY A 703 -7.27 -4.47 -48.43
N ASP A 704 -7.40 -4.75 -49.72
CA ASP A 704 -8.70 -5.02 -50.36
C ASP A 704 -9.32 -6.34 -49.88
N THR A 705 -10.55 -6.27 -49.36
CA THR A 705 -11.28 -7.45 -48.84
C THR A 705 -12.28 -8.03 -49.84
N ARG A 706 -12.57 -7.32 -50.93
CA ARG A 706 -13.47 -7.77 -52.02
C ARG A 706 -12.96 -7.31 -53.38
N LEU A 707 -12.83 -8.23 -54.32
CA LEU A 707 -12.32 -7.98 -55.67
C LEU A 707 -13.12 -8.76 -56.72
N LEU A 708 -13.05 -8.33 -57.97
CA LEU A 708 -13.48 -9.13 -59.11
C LEU A 708 -12.32 -9.98 -59.64
N THR A 709 -12.64 -11.11 -60.26
CA THR A 709 -11.65 -11.97 -60.91
C THR A 709 -10.87 -11.16 -61.96
N GLY A 710 -9.54 -11.17 -61.87
CA GLY A 710 -8.65 -10.38 -62.74
C GLY A 710 -8.41 -8.92 -62.30
N GLN A 711 -9.04 -8.45 -61.21
CA GLN A 711 -8.75 -7.14 -60.62
C GLN A 711 -7.50 -7.21 -59.72
N ALA A 712 -6.62 -6.21 -59.80
CA ALA A 712 -5.50 -6.05 -58.88
C ALA A 712 -6.00 -5.54 -57.52
N GLY A 713 -5.67 -6.26 -56.46
CA GLY A 713 -5.84 -5.84 -55.07
C GLY A 713 -4.53 -5.33 -54.48
N SER A 714 -4.61 -4.32 -53.62
CA SER A 714 -3.47 -3.73 -52.92
C SER A 714 -3.47 -4.11 -51.44
N TYR A 715 -2.30 -4.49 -50.93
CA TYR A 715 -2.10 -4.93 -49.55
C TYR A 715 -0.90 -4.23 -48.93
N ASP A 716 -1.08 -3.74 -47.70
CA ASP A 716 -0.15 -2.89 -46.98
C ASP A 716 0.14 -3.48 -45.59
N GLY A 717 1.43 -3.67 -45.32
CA GLY A 717 1.99 -4.15 -44.07
C GLY A 717 2.78 -3.10 -43.29
N SER A 718 2.83 -1.86 -43.77
CA SER A 718 3.70 -0.78 -43.26
C SER A 718 3.42 -0.39 -41.81
N ASN A 719 2.21 -0.65 -41.30
CA ASN A 719 1.83 -0.43 -39.90
C ASN A 719 2.34 -1.53 -38.93
N SER A 720 3.09 -2.52 -39.43
CA SER A 720 3.74 -3.53 -38.58
C SER A 720 4.89 -2.92 -37.76
N THR A 721 5.09 -3.38 -36.53
CA THR A 721 6.14 -2.89 -35.62
C THR A 721 7.18 -3.96 -35.30
N ALA A 722 8.44 -3.56 -35.18
CA ALA A 722 9.54 -4.45 -34.77
C ALA A 722 9.46 -4.78 -33.27
N ALA A 723 10.26 -5.77 -32.84
CA ALA A 723 10.58 -5.95 -31.43
C ALA A 723 11.10 -4.64 -30.80
N VAL A 724 10.93 -4.47 -29.48
CA VAL A 724 11.48 -3.32 -28.75
C VAL A 724 12.98 -3.19 -29.03
N GLY A 725 13.39 -2.02 -29.54
CA GLY A 725 14.76 -1.73 -29.94
C GLY A 725 15.28 -2.52 -31.15
N GLY A 726 14.42 -3.00 -32.04
CA GLY A 726 14.77 -3.63 -33.33
C GLY A 726 14.18 -2.88 -34.52
N GLN A 727 14.46 -3.37 -35.74
CA GLN A 727 13.90 -2.86 -37.00
C GLN A 727 13.39 -4.00 -37.88
N ILE A 728 12.28 -3.80 -38.60
CA ILE A 728 11.79 -4.79 -39.56
C ILE A 728 12.74 -4.81 -40.77
N VAL A 729 13.29 -5.99 -41.08
CA VAL A 729 14.20 -6.21 -42.22
C VAL A 729 13.55 -6.95 -43.38
N SER A 730 12.40 -7.57 -43.17
CA SER A 730 11.70 -8.32 -44.23
C SER A 730 10.18 -8.31 -44.07
N TYR A 731 9.49 -8.20 -45.21
CA TYR A 731 8.03 -8.35 -45.37
C TYR A 731 7.80 -9.40 -46.46
N THR A 732 7.14 -10.50 -46.13
CA THR A 732 6.83 -11.59 -47.06
C THR A 732 5.33 -11.88 -47.03
N TRP A 733 4.76 -12.17 -48.19
CA TRP A 733 3.32 -12.34 -48.37
C TRP A 733 3.01 -13.67 -49.01
N THR A 734 1.90 -14.28 -48.61
CA THR A 734 1.27 -15.40 -49.32
C THR A 734 -0.20 -15.09 -49.54
N PHE A 735 -0.72 -15.31 -50.74
CA PHE A 735 -2.07 -14.88 -51.09
C PHE A 735 -3.11 -16.01 -50.98
N GLY A 736 -2.72 -17.23 -50.62
CA GLY A 736 -3.64 -18.36 -50.46
C GLY A 736 -4.06 -19.05 -51.77
N ASP A 737 -3.62 -18.55 -52.93
CA ASP A 737 -3.76 -19.15 -54.26
C ASP A 737 -2.45 -19.81 -54.77
N GLY A 738 -1.42 -19.83 -53.92
CA GLY A 738 -0.08 -20.33 -54.23
C GLY A 738 0.92 -19.26 -54.65
N ALA A 739 0.49 -18.01 -54.86
CA ALA A 739 1.39 -16.89 -55.14
C ALA A 739 1.99 -16.28 -53.86
N SER A 740 3.13 -15.61 -54.01
CA SER A 740 3.85 -14.92 -52.93
C SER A 740 4.35 -13.53 -53.35
N GLY A 741 4.49 -12.63 -52.39
CA GLY A 741 5.01 -11.27 -52.60
C GLY A 741 6.07 -10.87 -51.58
N VAL A 742 6.83 -9.82 -51.87
CA VAL A 742 7.85 -9.25 -50.97
C VAL A 742 7.76 -7.73 -51.01
N GLY A 743 7.89 -7.08 -49.85
CA GLY A 743 7.84 -5.62 -49.71
C GLY A 743 6.75 -5.16 -48.73
N PRO A 744 6.84 -3.92 -48.22
CA PRO A 744 5.86 -3.40 -47.25
C PRO A 744 4.47 -3.20 -47.87
N ILE A 745 4.40 -2.95 -49.18
CA ILE A 745 3.16 -2.84 -49.95
C ILE A 745 3.29 -3.73 -51.19
N VAL A 746 2.26 -4.53 -51.48
CA VAL A 746 2.23 -5.46 -52.61
C VAL A 746 0.88 -5.41 -53.32
N GLU A 747 0.90 -5.59 -54.65
CA GLU A 747 -0.31 -5.80 -55.46
C GLU A 747 -0.40 -7.25 -55.91
N HIS A 748 -1.62 -7.80 -55.95
CA HIS A 748 -1.86 -9.18 -56.42
C HIS A 748 -3.18 -9.30 -57.21
N ILE A 749 -3.18 -10.16 -58.21
CA ILE A 749 -4.35 -10.43 -59.07
C ILE A 749 -4.76 -11.89 -58.91
N PHE A 750 -5.98 -12.11 -58.44
CA PHE A 750 -6.57 -13.45 -58.33
C PHE A 750 -7.25 -13.86 -59.63
N THR A 751 -6.86 -15.00 -60.18
CA THR A 751 -7.38 -15.52 -61.46
C THR A 751 -8.58 -16.45 -61.33
N GLY A 752 -8.91 -16.86 -60.11
CA GLY A 752 -10.09 -17.68 -59.80
C GLY A 752 -10.98 -17.03 -58.75
N THR A 753 -12.26 -17.38 -58.75
CA THR A 753 -13.19 -16.97 -57.70
C THR A 753 -12.96 -17.77 -56.41
N GLY A 754 -13.24 -17.16 -55.26
CA GLY A 754 -13.04 -17.82 -53.97
C GLY A 754 -12.79 -16.85 -52.83
N VAL A 755 -12.52 -17.39 -51.64
CA VAL A 755 -12.02 -16.63 -50.49
C VAL A 755 -10.57 -17.02 -50.28
N TYR A 756 -9.70 -16.02 -50.32
CA TYR A 756 -8.25 -16.19 -50.24
C TYR A 756 -7.72 -15.58 -48.94
N ASN A 757 -6.85 -16.33 -48.26
CA ASN A 757 -6.17 -15.87 -47.04
C ASN A 757 -4.85 -15.19 -47.41
N VAL A 758 -4.85 -13.86 -47.37
CA VAL A 758 -3.66 -13.04 -47.61
C VAL A 758 -2.89 -12.89 -46.30
N THR A 759 -1.75 -13.57 -46.19
CA THR A 759 -0.94 -13.63 -44.97
C THR A 759 0.37 -12.88 -45.17
N LEU A 760 0.56 -11.82 -44.37
CA LEU A 760 1.83 -11.13 -44.20
C LEU A 760 2.65 -11.85 -43.13
N THR A 761 3.96 -12.01 -43.35
CA THR A 761 4.96 -12.37 -42.35
C THR A 761 6.06 -11.31 -42.33
N VAL A 762 6.25 -10.65 -41.19
CA VAL A 762 7.34 -9.68 -40.97
C VAL A 762 8.47 -10.34 -40.19
N THR A 763 9.71 -9.98 -40.49
CA THR A 763 10.90 -10.42 -39.75
C THR A 763 11.77 -9.22 -39.39
N ASP A 764 12.27 -9.17 -38.16
CA ASP A 764 13.15 -8.11 -37.68
C ASP A 764 14.66 -8.45 -37.79
N ASP A 765 15.49 -7.45 -37.53
CA ASP A 765 16.96 -7.53 -37.52
C ASP A 765 17.52 -8.44 -36.42
N LYS A 766 16.67 -8.91 -35.51
CA LYS A 766 16.98 -9.88 -34.46
C LYS A 766 16.56 -11.31 -34.84
N GLY A 767 16.05 -11.49 -36.06
CA GLY A 767 15.66 -12.79 -36.61
C GLY A 767 14.31 -13.31 -36.16
N GLN A 768 13.51 -12.49 -35.46
CA GLN A 768 12.17 -12.88 -35.02
C GLN A 768 11.13 -12.59 -36.09
N SER A 769 10.16 -13.50 -36.25
CA SER A 769 9.10 -13.36 -37.25
C SER A 769 7.70 -13.48 -36.66
N ARG A 770 6.74 -12.75 -37.23
CA ARG A 770 5.31 -12.88 -36.90
C ARG A 770 4.46 -12.71 -38.14
N SER A 771 3.31 -13.40 -38.16
CA SER A 771 2.36 -13.36 -39.27
C SER A 771 0.98 -12.81 -38.88
N SER A 772 0.29 -12.20 -39.85
CA SER A 772 -1.09 -11.74 -39.74
C SER A 772 -1.82 -12.00 -41.05
N THR A 773 -3.12 -12.32 -40.98
CA THR A 773 -3.91 -12.79 -42.13
C THR A 773 -5.17 -11.94 -42.33
N LEU A 774 -5.42 -11.54 -43.57
CA LEU A 774 -6.61 -10.87 -44.07
C LEU A 774 -7.35 -11.79 -45.06
N GLN A 775 -8.68 -11.84 -45.01
CA GLN A 775 -9.48 -12.57 -46.00
C GLN A 775 -9.93 -11.66 -47.14
N THR A 776 -9.61 -12.02 -48.38
CA THR A 776 -10.11 -11.36 -49.59
C THR A 776 -11.05 -12.27 -50.34
N ARG A 777 -12.26 -11.80 -50.63
CA ARG A 777 -13.26 -12.52 -51.43
C ARG A 777 -13.22 -12.05 -52.89
N VAL A 778 -13.04 -12.99 -53.81
CA VAL A 778 -12.95 -12.74 -55.26
C VAL A 778 -14.16 -13.34 -55.96
N GLU A 779 -14.88 -12.52 -56.71
CA GLU A 779 -16.14 -12.88 -57.38
C GLU A 779 -16.01 -12.85 -58.91
N ASP A 780 -16.87 -13.58 -59.63
CA ASP A 780 -16.84 -13.66 -61.09
C ASP A 780 -17.36 -12.36 -61.73
N GLN A 781 -16.85 -12.01 -62.91
CA GLN A 781 -17.34 -10.87 -63.70
C GLN A 781 -18.71 -11.11 -64.35
N ALA A 782 -19.30 -12.31 -64.20
CA ALA A 782 -20.59 -12.64 -64.79
C ALA A 782 -21.79 -12.34 -63.88
N ARG A 783 -22.21 -11.07 -63.83
CA ARG A 783 -23.64 -10.71 -63.76
C ARG A 783 -23.82 -9.29 -64.34
N PRO A 784 -24.73 -9.05 -65.30
CA PRO A 784 -25.14 -7.68 -65.58
C PRO A 784 -25.74 -7.07 -64.29
N PRO A 785 -25.62 -5.75 -64.06
CA PRO A 785 -26.12 -5.15 -62.83
C PRO A 785 -27.60 -5.55 -62.68
N VAL A 786 -27.97 -6.04 -61.50
CA VAL A 786 -29.38 -6.18 -61.15
C VAL A 786 -29.94 -4.79 -61.25
N GLN A 787 -30.81 -4.59 -62.24
CA GLN A 787 -31.48 -3.33 -62.44
C GLN A 787 -32.42 -3.18 -61.23
N GLU A 788 -32.07 -2.28 -60.31
CA GLU A 788 -32.82 -2.07 -59.08
C GLU A 788 -34.05 -1.21 -59.40
N PRO A 789 -35.24 -1.57 -58.89
CA PRO A 789 -36.41 -0.73 -59.05
C PRO A 789 -36.17 0.63 -58.39
N PRO A 790 -36.81 1.70 -58.88
CA PRO A 790 -36.63 3.04 -58.34
C PRO A 790 -37.03 3.12 -56.85
N VAL A 791 -36.56 4.13 -56.14
CA VAL A 791 -36.99 4.41 -54.76
C VAL A 791 -37.95 5.59 -54.77
N ALA A 792 -39.24 5.31 -54.54
CA ALA A 792 -40.30 6.32 -54.46
C ALA A 792 -40.21 7.10 -53.13
N VAL A 793 -40.27 8.43 -53.18
CA VAL A 793 -40.26 9.31 -51.99
C VAL A 793 -41.38 10.34 -52.09
N ILE A 794 -42.20 10.47 -51.05
CA ILE A 794 -43.27 11.48 -50.95
C ILE A 794 -42.86 12.59 -49.96
N VAL A 795 -42.72 13.81 -50.47
CA VAL A 795 -42.55 15.01 -49.65
C VAL A 795 -43.86 15.81 -49.64
N THR A 796 -44.40 16.04 -48.45
CA THR A 796 -45.61 16.85 -48.19
C THR A 796 -45.64 17.29 -46.72
N SER A 797 -46.47 18.27 -46.37
CA SER A 797 -46.64 18.77 -45.00
C SER A 797 -47.28 17.76 -44.05
N GLY A 798 -47.98 16.73 -44.57
CA GLY A 798 -48.56 15.62 -43.79
C GLY A 798 -49.92 15.92 -43.16
N SER A 799 -50.32 17.18 -43.06
CA SER A 799 -51.67 17.58 -42.62
C SER A 799 -52.10 18.93 -43.20
N GLY A 800 -53.42 19.17 -43.28
CA GLY A 800 -54.02 20.42 -43.76
C GLY A 800 -55.49 20.58 -43.32
N LEU A 801 -56.15 21.68 -43.69
CA LEU A 801 -57.59 21.88 -43.48
C LEU A 801 -58.38 21.57 -44.75
N VAL A 802 -59.68 21.30 -44.60
CA VAL A 802 -60.60 21.19 -45.74
C VAL A 802 -60.53 22.45 -46.60
N GLY A 803 -60.21 22.29 -47.88
CA GLY A 803 -60.06 23.37 -48.84
C GLY A 803 -58.64 23.93 -49.01
N ASP A 804 -57.69 23.57 -48.13
CA ASP A 804 -56.29 24.01 -48.27
C ASP A 804 -55.62 23.36 -49.49
N ILE A 805 -54.81 24.15 -50.21
CA ILE A 805 -53.95 23.63 -51.28
C ILE A 805 -52.70 23.01 -50.63
N MET A 806 -52.58 21.69 -50.74
CA MET A 806 -51.42 20.94 -50.29
C MET A 806 -50.51 20.57 -51.45
N LEU A 807 -49.21 20.80 -51.31
CA LEU A 807 -48.21 20.36 -52.27
C LEU A 807 -47.73 18.93 -51.93
N PHE A 808 -47.69 18.10 -52.97
CA PHE A 808 -47.10 16.76 -52.95
C PHE A 808 -45.99 16.71 -53.98
N ASP A 809 -44.79 16.34 -53.53
CA ASP A 809 -43.58 16.37 -54.34
C ASP A 809 -42.86 15.01 -54.31
N ALA A 810 -42.66 14.43 -55.50
CA ALA A 810 -41.92 13.21 -55.73
C ALA A 810 -40.49 13.43 -56.22
N GLY A 811 -40.02 14.69 -56.33
CA GLY A 811 -38.73 15.06 -56.90
C GLY A 811 -37.51 14.55 -56.13
N ARG A 812 -37.70 14.00 -54.94
CA ARG A 812 -36.66 13.30 -54.18
C ARG A 812 -36.60 11.78 -54.46
N SER A 813 -37.46 11.27 -55.34
CA SER A 813 -37.38 9.88 -55.78
C SER A 813 -36.14 9.68 -56.64
N VAL A 814 -35.43 8.57 -56.43
CA VAL A 814 -34.16 8.28 -57.09
C VAL A 814 -34.21 6.93 -57.77
N ALA A 815 -33.44 6.76 -58.84
CA ALA A 815 -33.41 5.53 -59.62
C ALA A 815 -32.04 5.37 -60.29
N SER A 816 -31.69 4.12 -60.61
CA SER A 816 -30.47 3.78 -61.35
C SER A 816 -30.58 4.11 -62.85
N SER A 817 -31.81 4.28 -63.36
CA SER A 817 -32.14 4.75 -64.72
C SER A 817 -33.16 5.91 -64.66
N PRO A 818 -33.26 6.78 -65.68
CA PRO A 818 -34.16 7.95 -65.65
C PRO A 818 -35.61 7.60 -65.29
N LEU A 819 -36.20 8.36 -64.36
CA LEU A 819 -37.62 8.24 -64.01
C LEU A 819 -38.51 8.84 -65.10
N VAL A 820 -39.48 8.07 -65.59
CA VAL A 820 -40.38 8.48 -66.68
C VAL A 820 -41.83 8.65 -66.25
N SER A 821 -42.22 8.13 -65.08
CA SER A 821 -43.60 8.24 -64.59
C SER A 821 -43.68 8.40 -63.07
N PHE A 822 -44.62 9.23 -62.62
CA PHE A 822 -44.92 9.55 -61.22
C PHE A 822 -46.44 9.55 -61.02
N ALA A 823 -47.01 8.40 -60.69
CA ALA A 823 -48.45 8.21 -60.55
C ALA A 823 -48.90 8.30 -59.10
N TRP A 824 -49.82 9.22 -58.82
CA TRP A 824 -50.38 9.49 -57.50
C TRP A 824 -51.82 8.99 -57.40
N ASP A 825 -52.14 8.36 -56.27
CA ASP A 825 -53.49 8.14 -55.77
C ASP A 825 -53.60 8.81 -54.40
N PHE A 826 -54.51 9.77 -54.27
CA PHE A 826 -54.65 10.57 -53.06
C PHE A 826 -55.56 9.93 -52.00
N GLY A 827 -56.12 8.74 -52.26
CA GLY A 827 -56.97 8.01 -51.32
C GLY A 827 -58.39 8.59 -51.16
N ASP A 828 -58.71 9.67 -51.87
CA ASP A 828 -60.07 10.25 -51.99
C ASP A 828 -60.75 9.90 -53.33
N GLY A 829 -60.13 9.01 -54.11
CA GLY A 829 -60.57 8.60 -55.43
C GLY A 829 -60.02 9.45 -56.57
N SER A 830 -59.28 10.53 -56.29
CA SER A 830 -58.58 11.31 -57.32
C SER A 830 -57.15 10.83 -57.53
N THR A 831 -56.66 10.97 -58.77
CA THR A 831 -55.30 10.58 -59.18
C THR A 831 -54.62 11.69 -59.96
N ALA A 832 -53.29 11.67 -60.03
CA ALA A 832 -52.52 12.61 -60.83
C ALA A 832 -51.21 11.99 -61.34
N ASN A 833 -50.62 12.58 -62.38
CA ASN A 833 -49.35 12.12 -62.96
C ASN A 833 -48.41 13.29 -63.21
N ALA A 834 -47.66 13.72 -62.19
CA ALA A 834 -46.59 14.70 -62.30
C ALA A 834 -45.63 14.61 -61.10
N VAL A 835 -44.44 15.19 -61.22
CA VAL A 835 -43.45 15.23 -60.13
C VAL A 835 -43.96 16.04 -58.94
N GLN A 836 -44.63 17.18 -59.19
CA GLN A 836 -45.21 18.06 -58.18
C GLN A 836 -46.70 18.27 -58.46
N ILE A 837 -47.55 18.06 -57.45
CA ILE A 837 -49.00 18.22 -57.55
C ILE A 837 -49.53 19.07 -56.39
N ASN A 838 -50.34 20.06 -56.73
CA ASN A 838 -51.17 20.80 -55.78
C ASN A 838 -52.54 20.11 -55.67
N LYS A 839 -52.89 19.66 -54.47
CA LYS A 839 -54.11 18.88 -54.19
C LYS A 839 -54.86 19.51 -53.02
N THR A 840 -56.18 19.64 -53.17
CA THR A 840 -57.12 20.03 -52.09
C THR A 840 -58.02 18.85 -51.74
N TYR A 841 -58.41 18.76 -50.47
CA TYR A 841 -59.40 17.79 -49.99
C TYR A 841 -60.66 18.52 -49.54
N SER A 842 -61.82 18.04 -50.00
CA SER A 842 -63.14 18.65 -49.73
C SER A 842 -63.82 18.12 -48.48
N VAL A 843 -63.31 17.04 -47.89
CA VAL A 843 -63.85 16.38 -46.70
C VAL A 843 -62.74 16.17 -45.69
N ALA A 844 -63.04 16.34 -44.40
CA ALA A 844 -62.09 16.06 -43.32
C ALA A 844 -61.96 14.54 -43.13
N GLY A 845 -60.74 14.05 -42.94
CA GLY A 845 -60.45 12.63 -42.87
C GLY A 845 -58.96 12.31 -42.93
N ILE A 846 -58.61 11.04 -42.79
CA ILE A 846 -57.24 10.56 -42.97
C ILE A 846 -57.19 9.85 -44.32
N TYR A 847 -56.31 10.31 -45.20
CA TYR A 847 -56.14 9.82 -46.56
C TYR A 847 -54.80 9.10 -46.70
N ASN A 848 -54.80 7.93 -47.33
CA ASN A 848 -53.57 7.19 -47.63
C ASN A 848 -53.10 7.55 -49.03
N VAL A 849 -52.11 8.44 -49.12
CA VAL A 849 -51.57 8.89 -50.41
C VAL A 849 -50.52 7.90 -50.88
N LEU A 850 -50.74 7.29 -52.04
CA LEU A 850 -49.85 6.32 -52.67
C LEU A 850 -49.17 6.96 -53.87
N LEU A 851 -47.84 6.87 -53.93
CA LEU A 851 -47.04 7.23 -55.10
C LEU A 851 -46.45 5.96 -55.70
N THR A 852 -46.56 5.83 -57.02
CA THR A 852 -45.84 4.82 -57.82
C THR A 852 -44.92 5.55 -58.80
N VAL A 853 -43.62 5.27 -58.74
CA VAL A 853 -42.64 5.80 -59.68
C VAL A 853 -42.13 4.68 -60.58
N THR A 854 -41.91 4.98 -61.86
CA THR A 854 -41.43 4.03 -62.87
C THR A 854 -40.28 4.64 -63.66
N ASP A 855 -39.23 3.85 -63.90
CA ASP A 855 -38.09 4.24 -64.73
C ASP A 855 -38.29 3.89 -66.23
N ASP A 856 -37.38 4.39 -67.08
CA ASP A 856 -37.41 4.15 -68.52
C ASP A 856 -37.14 2.70 -68.94
N GLN A 857 -36.79 1.84 -67.98
CA GLN A 857 -36.61 0.39 -68.14
C GLN A 857 -37.87 -0.40 -67.73
N GLY A 858 -38.91 0.30 -67.26
CA GLY A 858 -40.19 -0.28 -66.88
C GLY A 858 -40.23 -0.86 -65.46
N LEU A 859 -39.19 -0.66 -64.65
CA LEU A 859 -39.20 -1.04 -63.24
C LEU A 859 -39.94 0.01 -62.43
N SER A 860 -40.75 -0.46 -61.49
CA SER A 860 -41.57 0.43 -60.66
C SER A 860 -41.47 0.10 -59.18
N SER A 861 -41.68 1.13 -58.36
CA SER A 861 -41.75 1.03 -56.91
C SER A 861 -42.83 1.96 -56.39
N ARG A 862 -43.36 1.62 -55.23
CA ARG A 862 -44.45 2.34 -54.59
C ARG A 862 -44.14 2.65 -53.14
N THR A 863 -44.56 3.82 -52.69
CA THR A 863 -44.51 4.25 -51.29
C THR A 863 -45.81 4.94 -50.94
N ASN A 864 -46.19 4.94 -49.65
CA ASN A 864 -47.39 5.61 -49.19
C ASN A 864 -47.11 6.53 -48.00
N ARG A 865 -48.00 7.51 -47.81
CA ARG A 865 -47.96 8.42 -46.66
C ARG A 865 -49.38 8.80 -46.26
N LEU A 866 -49.70 8.64 -44.98
CA LEU A 866 -50.96 9.12 -44.43
C LEU A 866 -50.94 10.64 -44.31
N VAL A 867 -52.04 11.27 -44.75
CA VAL A 867 -52.27 12.71 -44.66
C VAL A 867 -53.57 12.98 -43.91
N GLN A 868 -53.52 13.83 -42.89
CA GLN A 868 -54.68 14.16 -42.07
C GLN A 868 -55.28 15.51 -42.45
N ILE A 869 -56.56 15.52 -42.81
CA ILE A 869 -57.33 16.71 -43.16
C ILE A 869 -58.32 17.03 -42.05
N PHE A 870 -58.18 18.21 -41.46
CA PHE A 870 -59.04 18.70 -40.39
C PHE A 870 -60.20 19.54 -40.96
N PRO A 871 -61.36 19.61 -40.29
CA PRO A 871 -62.45 20.50 -40.70
C PRO A 871 -61.99 21.97 -40.72
N ALA A 872 -62.43 22.75 -41.71
CA ALA A 872 -62.18 24.18 -41.70
C ALA A 872 -62.84 24.85 -40.46
N PRO A 873 -62.17 25.82 -39.81
CA PRO A 873 -62.73 26.49 -38.64
C PRO A 873 -64.03 27.22 -39.01
N THR A 874 -65.11 26.98 -38.27
CA THR A 874 -66.34 27.76 -38.40
C THR A 874 -66.09 29.21 -37.95
N PRO A 875 -66.47 30.24 -38.72
CA PRO A 875 -66.29 31.62 -38.31
C PRO A 875 -67.08 31.88 -37.02
N VAL A 876 -66.36 32.21 -35.95
CA VAL A 876 -66.97 32.60 -34.67
C VAL A 876 -67.50 34.03 -34.81
N PRO A 877 -68.77 34.33 -34.48
CA PRO A 877 -69.27 35.69 -34.44
C PRO A 877 -68.63 36.43 -33.27
N THR A 878 -67.79 37.42 -33.55
CA THR A 878 -67.11 38.22 -32.52
C THR A 878 -68.10 39.14 -31.81
N ALA A 879 -68.26 38.94 -30.50
CA ALA A 879 -69.01 39.79 -29.59
C ALA A 879 -68.31 41.15 -29.37
N THR A 880 -69.08 42.23 -29.39
CA THR A 880 -68.65 43.59 -29.02
C THR A 880 -68.51 43.69 -27.49
N PRO A 881 -67.40 44.25 -26.96
CA PRO A 881 -67.56 45.48 -26.17
C PRO A 881 -66.39 46.50 -26.23
N THR A 882 -66.85 47.75 -26.22
CA THR A 882 -66.36 49.08 -25.80
C THR A 882 -64.95 49.29 -25.19
N ALA A 883 -64.37 50.45 -25.55
CA ALA A 883 -62.97 50.87 -25.43
C ALA A 883 -62.52 51.54 -24.10
N LEU A 884 -61.20 51.52 -23.84
CA LEU A 884 -60.36 52.59 -23.25
C LEU A 884 -58.85 52.32 -23.60
N PRO A 885 -57.87 53.24 -23.41
CA PRO A 885 -56.97 53.71 -24.46
C PRO A 885 -55.48 53.31 -24.31
N THR A 886 -54.72 53.76 -25.31
CA THR A 886 -53.37 53.41 -25.78
C THR A 886 -52.17 53.50 -24.82
N ALA A 887 -51.18 52.64 -25.15
CA ALA A 887 -49.86 52.41 -24.54
C ALA A 887 -48.78 53.48 -24.80
N PRO A 888 -47.57 53.29 -24.21
CA PRO A 888 -46.33 53.48 -24.95
C PRO A 888 -45.33 52.29 -24.87
N PRO A 889 -44.34 52.21 -25.79
CA PRO A 889 -43.53 51.02 -26.10
C PRO A 889 -42.21 50.86 -25.30
N LEU A 890 -41.64 49.66 -25.39
CA LEU A 890 -40.49 49.13 -24.64
C LEU A 890 -39.12 49.43 -25.29
N GLU A 891 -38.10 49.67 -24.45
CA GLU A 891 -36.68 49.87 -24.79
C GLU A 891 -35.84 48.56 -24.79
N PRO A 892 -34.67 48.53 -25.47
CA PRO A 892 -33.73 47.39 -25.45
C PRO A 892 -32.60 47.49 -24.41
N THR A 893 -31.99 46.32 -24.18
CA THR A 893 -31.03 45.83 -23.16
C THR A 893 -29.69 46.58 -22.97
N PRO A 894 -29.10 46.58 -21.74
CA PRO A 894 -27.72 47.05 -21.51
C PRO A 894 -26.68 45.93 -21.33
N THR A 895 -25.49 46.20 -21.89
CA THR A 895 -24.19 45.54 -21.68
C THR A 895 -23.47 46.07 -20.44
N TRP A 896 -22.67 45.25 -19.75
CA TRP A 896 -21.86 45.64 -18.58
C TRP A 896 -20.36 45.37 -18.75
N THR A 897 -19.55 46.41 -18.58
CA THR A 897 -18.21 46.48 -17.92
C THR A 897 -17.79 47.97 -17.88
N PRO A 898 -16.77 48.40 -17.11
CA PRO A 898 -16.41 48.17 -15.70
C PRO A 898 -16.13 49.50 -14.96
N VAL A 899 -16.01 49.51 -13.62
CA VAL A 899 -15.49 50.68 -12.86
C VAL A 899 -14.64 50.23 -11.66
N PRO A 900 -13.39 50.74 -11.50
CA PRO A 900 -12.74 51.04 -10.22
C PRO A 900 -12.74 52.58 -9.96
N PRO A 901 -12.23 53.16 -8.86
CA PRO A 901 -11.97 52.70 -7.48
C PRO A 901 -12.52 53.68 -6.38
N VAL A 902 -12.11 53.45 -5.11
CA VAL A 902 -12.01 54.36 -3.93
C VAL A 902 -13.32 54.56 -3.13
N ASP A 903 -13.39 54.33 -1.81
CA ASP A 903 -12.44 54.61 -0.69
C ASP A 903 -12.38 53.45 0.33
#